data_AF-A0A7C2GY18-F1
#
_entry.id   AF-A0A7C2GY18-F1
#
_cell.length_a   1.000
_cell.length_b   1.000
_cell.length_c   1.000
_cell.angle_alpha   90.00
_cell.angle_beta   90.00
_cell.angle_gamma   90.00
#
_symmetry.space_group_name_H-M   'P 1'
#
loop_
_entity.id
_entity.type
_entity.pdbx_description
1 polymer ?
#
loop_
_entity_poly.entity_id
_entity_poly.type
_entity_poly.pdbx_seq_one_letter_code
_entity_poly.pdbx_strand_id
1 'polypeptide(L)'
;IMSGGFKETGTAGMHLEKQILECKKTYGMRIIGPNSFGVIRPRINLYATFADKPASSGQIAFLSQSAALCASALDWAAEANVGFSAMVSLGSALDVDFGDLIDYFNADAQTRYILLYVESIKDGRKFMSAARLAVRNKPILLVKAGRFKECVEAAFSHSGSLGGEDVVYDAAFKRAGIVRVEAFSDLFNCAEALAMQPKPEGPNLTIITNAGGPAIMAVDHLIACGGKLAQLSDETISVLKNILPIYCSLANPIDVCEEASPLRFRNVLEICFRDPKSDGFLVLYTPQGATTPIDLAEVIVGSAKGIKKPIFASLLCEDQRCRKAREVLHKNGIPTFKTPEEAVSTFMYLYNYSRRMALLYQTPEEMPAVKANMASLKGIIRRAFCEGRKVLGLTECFRFIEEYGIPVVKTLVARTTEEATALSSELGYPVVMKALSPLLWHKSKIGGVILGVGSAAEAVSSFEKLASRVKSHALEFQGVAIQPLLREKGYELFIGSKTDPNFGAVIIFGLGGTAAEIIKDVSIGFPPLNQVLARQLIEETSVYRHAQSAGLPLNVKLMEKILVNLSQLILDFPEIAEVDINPFIVSKDGVVAVDARMVLDWDRIMREVAEHQDTTLIASYPQKYVAARMLKNGSEVLLRPIKPEDEQRFNEFLRSLSEESMRFRFFQILKEVSHDLLARYCNLDYSREVTIIAEHQRDSRTIVGAGSIIVEPDGMSGEFAVVVGDEWQGIGLGSKLLDHLIMIARDLRLASIFGYVLSNNYKMLRMCAKIGFNLEPLDEEMVKLSLVLC
;
A
#
# COMPACT_ATOMS: atom_id res chain seq x y z
N ILE A 1 8.37 -0.20 30.60
CA ILE A 1 8.30 0.97 31.50
C ILE A 1 6.86 1.44 31.53
N MET A 2 6.12 1.18 32.61
CA MET A 2 4.71 1.57 32.72
C MET A 2 4.55 3.03 33.17
N SER A 3 5.48 3.54 33.98
CA SER A 3 5.47 4.90 34.51
C SER A 3 5.29 5.96 33.41
N GLY A 4 4.44 6.96 33.68
CA GLY A 4 4.41 8.24 32.98
C GLY A 4 5.39 9.25 33.60
N GLY A 5 5.39 10.48 33.10
CA GLY A 5 6.32 11.56 33.48
C GLY A 5 7.44 11.82 32.46
N PHE A 6 7.31 11.35 31.22
CA PHE A 6 8.33 11.43 30.18
C PHE A 6 8.00 12.52 29.15
N LYS A 7 8.22 12.29 27.85
CA LYS A 7 8.09 13.30 26.79
C LYS A 7 6.78 14.10 26.83
N GLU A 8 5.70 13.50 27.31
CA GLU A 8 4.40 14.13 27.53
C GLU A 8 4.43 15.32 28.51
N THR A 9 5.45 15.40 29.37
CA THR A 9 5.68 16.51 30.32
C THR A 9 6.57 17.63 29.77
N GLY A 10 6.99 17.53 28.50
CA GLY A 10 7.81 18.54 27.83
C GLY A 10 9.32 18.24 27.86
N THR A 11 10.14 19.29 27.91
CA THR A 11 11.60 19.20 27.70
C THR A 11 12.34 18.38 28.76
N ALA A 12 11.92 18.48 30.03
CA ALA A 12 12.50 17.69 31.11
C ALA A 12 12.28 16.18 30.90
N GLY A 13 11.06 15.79 30.51
CA GLY A 13 10.73 14.42 30.20
C GLY A 13 11.41 13.87 28.94
N MET A 14 11.64 14.71 27.93
CA MET A 14 12.47 14.33 26.77
C MET A 14 13.92 14.01 27.17
N HIS A 15 14.47 14.68 28.19
CA HIS A 15 15.80 14.36 28.70
C HIS A 15 15.83 12.99 29.39
N LEU A 16 14.78 12.64 30.14
CA LEU A 16 14.65 11.30 30.74
C LEU A 16 14.56 10.20 29.68
N GLU A 17 13.81 10.39 28.59
CA GLU A 17 13.79 9.42 27.48
C GLU A 17 15.17 9.24 26.84
N LYS A 18 15.97 10.31 26.72
CA LYS A 18 17.36 10.21 26.22
C LYS A 18 18.23 9.36 27.15
N GLN A 19 18.13 9.55 28.46
CA GLN A 19 18.85 8.74 29.44
C GLN A 19 18.46 7.26 29.36
N ILE A 20 17.17 6.96 29.14
CA ILE A 20 16.71 5.59 28.90
C ILE A 20 17.39 4.98 27.67
N LEU A 21 17.51 5.72 26.57
CA LEU A 21 18.18 5.26 25.35
C LEU A 21 19.70 5.08 25.54
N GLU A 22 20.35 5.86 26.40
CA GLU A 22 21.76 5.68 26.76
C GLU A 22 21.98 4.41 27.58
N CYS A 23 21.11 4.15 28.57
CA CYS A 23 21.10 2.89 29.31
C CYS A 23 20.86 1.69 28.38
N LYS A 24 19.93 1.81 27.43
CA LYS A 24 19.67 0.78 26.42
C LYS A 24 20.96 0.39 25.67
N LYS A 25 21.72 1.38 25.19
CA LYS A 25 22.98 1.14 24.46
C LYS A 25 24.04 0.44 25.33
N THR A 26 24.06 0.75 26.62
CA THR A 26 25.03 0.18 27.57
C THR A 26 24.76 -1.29 27.87
N TYR A 27 23.49 -1.68 28.01
CA TYR A 27 23.10 -3.02 28.48
C TYR A 27 22.47 -3.93 27.43
N GLY A 28 22.21 -3.44 26.21
CA GLY A 28 21.62 -4.23 25.13
C GLY A 28 20.17 -4.68 25.37
N MET A 29 19.43 -4.02 26.28
CA MET A 29 18.04 -4.36 26.58
C MET A 29 17.06 -3.78 25.55
N ARG A 30 15.86 -4.38 25.45
CA ARG A 30 14.72 -3.83 24.69
C ARG A 30 13.67 -3.23 25.62
N ILE A 31 12.99 -2.17 25.18
CA ILE A 31 12.11 -1.36 26.03
C ILE A 31 10.72 -1.17 25.39
N ILE A 32 9.68 -1.59 26.11
CA ILE A 32 8.27 -1.28 25.81
C ILE A 32 7.81 -0.12 26.71
N GLY A 33 7.10 0.87 26.15
CA GLY A 33 6.78 2.14 26.81
C GLY A 33 7.77 3.26 26.45
N PRO A 34 7.98 4.27 27.32
CA PRO A 34 7.29 4.56 28.59
C PRO A 34 5.80 4.92 28.44
N ASN A 35 5.13 5.24 29.56
CA ASN A 35 3.70 5.57 29.63
C ASN A 35 2.80 4.49 29.00
N SER A 36 2.95 3.26 29.49
CA SER A 36 2.32 2.06 28.92
C SER A 36 1.43 1.36 29.94
N PHE A 37 0.35 0.76 29.45
CA PHE A 37 -0.53 -0.13 30.23
C PHE A 37 0.12 -1.49 30.57
N GLY A 38 1.21 -1.84 29.87
CA GLY A 38 1.90 -3.14 30.01
C GLY A 38 1.55 -4.15 28.93
N VAL A 39 1.75 -5.43 29.25
CA VAL A 39 1.67 -6.57 28.31
C VAL A 39 0.82 -7.70 28.93
N ILE A 40 -0.05 -8.29 28.12
CA ILE A 40 -0.89 -9.44 28.50
C ILE A 40 -0.71 -10.57 27.49
N ARG A 41 -0.49 -11.80 27.97
CA ARG A 41 -0.49 -13.05 27.18
C ARG A 41 -1.31 -14.12 27.90
N PRO A 42 -2.61 -14.23 27.59
CA PRO A 42 -3.55 -15.06 28.35
C PRO A 42 -3.16 -16.53 28.41
N ARG A 43 -2.70 -17.11 27.29
CA ARG A 43 -2.40 -18.55 27.19
C ARG A 43 -1.32 -19.03 28.15
N ILE A 44 -0.37 -18.15 28.51
CA ILE A 44 0.71 -18.44 29.46
C ILE A 44 0.46 -17.78 30.82
N ASN A 45 -0.75 -17.27 31.07
CA ASN A 45 -1.14 -16.56 32.28
C ASN A 45 -0.21 -15.38 32.64
N LEU A 46 0.35 -14.68 31.64
CA LEU A 46 1.19 -13.51 31.86
C LEU A 46 0.34 -12.24 31.82
N TYR A 47 0.22 -11.55 32.96
CA TYR A 47 -0.47 -10.28 33.12
C TYR A 47 0.49 -9.25 33.72
N ALA A 48 1.40 -8.73 32.89
CA ALA A 48 2.35 -7.67 33.27
C ALA A 48 1.70 -6.30 33.07
N THR A 49 0.61 -6.05 33.78
CA THR A 49 -0.25 -4.87 33.67
C THR A 49 -0.87 -4.56 35.04
N PHE A 50 -1.48 -3.40 35.18
CA PHE A 50 -2.30 -3.02 36.34
C PHE A 50 -3.81 -3.24 36.10
N ALA A 51 -4.19 -3.99 35.06
CA ALA A 51 -5.57 -4.40 34.81
C ALA A 51 -6.14 -5.23 35.97
N ASP A 52 -7.39 -5.01 36.31
CA ASP A 52 -8.16 -5.74 37.32
C ASP A 52 -8.97 -6.91 36.73
N LYS A 53 -9.12 -6.96 35.41
CA LYS A 53 -9.90 -7.98 34.69
C LYS A 53 -9.02 -8.97 33.91
N PRO A 54 -9.38 -10.26 33.90
CA PRO A 54 -8.70 -11.24 33.07
C PRO A 54 -9.09 -11.06 31.59
N ALA A 55 -8.13 -11.31 30.70
CA ALA A 55 -8.39 -11.40 29.27
C ALA A 55 -8.55 -12.87 28.87
N SER A 56 -9.54 -13.20 28.06
CA SER A 56 -9.75 -14.55 27.53
C SER A 56 -8.68 -14.91 26.50
N SER A 57 -8.28 -16.18 26.44
CA SER A 57 -7.37 -16.66 25.40
C SER A 57 -8.07 -16.72 24.05
N GLY A 58 -7.40 -16.23 23.01
CA GLY A 58 -7.89 -16.30 21.63
C GLY A 58 -6.76 -16.12 20.62
N GLN A 59 -7.08 -15.55 19.46
CA GLN A 59 -6.19 -15.50 18.30
C GLN A 59 -5.84 -14.06 17.86
N ILE A 60 -6.26 -13.06 18.63
CA ILE A 60 -6.10 -11.65 18.30
C ILE A 60 -4.92 -11.04 19.05
N ALA A 61 -3.98 -10.45 18.31
CA ALA A 61 -2.97 -9.56 18.89
C ALA A 61 -3.46 -8.11 18.82
N PHE A 62 -3.70 -7.47 19.97
CA PHE A 62 -4.12 -6.07 20.04
C PHE A 62 -2.95 -5.17 20.48
N LEU A 63 -2.54 -4.25 19.60
CA LEU A 63 -1.41 -3.34 19.81
C LEU A 63 -1.90 -1.90 19.85
N SER A 64 -1.60 -1.16 20.91
CA SER A 64 -2.12 0.21 21.09
C SER A 64 -1.09 1.15 21.69
N GLN A 65 -1.03 2.38 21.17
CA GLN A 65 -0.30 3.49 21.81
C GLN A 65 -1.06 4.08 23.01
N SER A 66 -2.38 3.90 23.09
CA SER A 66 -3.21 4.41 24.18
C SER A 66 -3.44 3.35 25.25
N ALA A 67 -3.03 3.66 26.48
CA ALA A 67 -3.26 2.82 27.66
C ALA A 67 -4.75 2.70 28.01
N ALA A 68 -5.50 3.80 27.90
CA ALA A 68 -6.94 3.83 28.18
C ALA A 68 -7.71 2.89 27.24
N LEU A 69 -7.35 2.87 25.95
CA LEU A 69 -7.99 1.98 24.99
C LEU A 69 -7.63 0.50 25.20
N CYS A 70 -6.47 0.18 25.79
CA CYS A 70 -6.20 -1.19 26.22
C CYS A 70 -7.16 -1.64 27.32
N ALA A 71 -7.42 -0.78 28.30
CA ALA A 71 -8.39 -1.08 29.36
C ALA A 71 -9.82 -1.23 28.77
N SER A 72 -10.23 -0.32 27.90
CA SER A 72 -11.53 -0.42 27.23
C SER A 72 -11.64 -1.64 26.30
N ALA A 73 -10.54 -2.05 25.64
CA ALA A 73 -10.50 -3.26 24.83
C ALA A 73 -10.76 -4.52 25.66
N LEU A 74 -10.20 -4.60 26.88
CA LEU A 74 -10.46 -5.72 27.80
C LEU A 74 -11.94 -5.82 28.17
N ASP A 75 -12.53 -4.68 28.52
CA ASP A 75 -13.95 -4.60 28.91
C ASP A 75 -14.87 -5.02 27.77
N TRP A 76 -14.62 -4.47 26.58
CA TRP A 76 -15.39 -4.77 25.39
C TRP A 76 -15.26 -6.24 24.99
N ALA A 77 -14.04 -6.78 25.01
CA ALA A 77 -13.79 -8.16 24.59
C ALA A 77 -14.44 -9.18 25.54
N ALA A 78 -14.51 -8.87 26.84
CA ALA A 78 -15.22 -9.69 27.81
C ALA A 78 -16.73 -9.76 27.50
N GLU A 79 -17.36 -8.65 27.09
CA GLU A 79 -18.78 -8.62 26.71
C GLU A 79 -19.04 -9.33 25.36
N ALA A 80 -18.13 -9.16 24.40
CA ALA A 80 -18.23 -9.73 23.06
C ALA A 80 -17.75 -11.19 22.95
N ASN A 81 -17.30 -11.82 24.04
CA ASN A 81 -16.66 -13.15 24.05
C ASN A 81 -15.45 -13.27 23.11
N VAL A 82 -14.70 -12.17 22.95
CA VAL A 82 -13.51 -12.12 22.12
C VAL A 82 -12.26 -12.41 22.95
N GLY A 83 -11.39 -13.27 22.43
CA GLY A 83 -10.14 -13.66 23.09
C GLY A 83 -8.89 -13.11 22.41
N PHE A 84 -7.85 -12.84 23.20
CA PHE A 84 -6.57 -12.33 22.73
C PHE A 84 -5.49 -13.41 22.76
N SER A 85 -4.62 -13.43 21.74
CA SER A 85 -3.31 -14.09 21.82
C SER A 85 -2.35 -13.24 22.65
N ALA A 86 -2.39 -11.92 22.45
CA ALA A 86 -1.65 -10.94 23.24
C ALA A 86 -2.29 -9.56 23.19
N MET A 87 -2.03 -8.77 24.23
CA MET A 87 -2.26 -7.33 24.22
C MET A 87 -0.97 -6.62 24.60
N VAL A 88 -0.59 -5.59 23.83
CA VAL A 88 0.65 -4.84 24.07
C VAL A 88 0.36 -3.35 24.00
N SER A 89 0.59 -2.66 25.11
CA SER A 89 0.55 -1.20 25.14
C SER A 89 1.95 -0.63 24.89
N LEU A 90 2.09 0.11 23.80
CA LEU A 90 3.34 0.71 23.37
C LEU A 90 3.67 2.01 24.11
N GLY A 91 2.65 2.73 24.61
CA GLY A 91 2.82 4.07 25.15
C GLY A 91 3.49 4.99 24.14
N SER A 92 4.58 5.67 24.54
CA SER A 92 5.32 6.56 23.64
C SER A 92 6.15 5.84 22.57
N ALA A 93 6.23 4.49 22.61
CA ALA A 93 6.99 3.65 21.69
C ALA A 93 8.44 4.15 21.51
N LEU A 94 9.18 4.26 22.61
CA LEU A 94 10.53 4.84 22.60
C LEU A 94 11.56 3.93 21.91
N ASP A 95 11.41 2.61 22.04
CA ASP A 95 12.30 1.62 21.43
C ASP A 95 11.52 0.56 20.64
N VAL A 96 10.75 -0.28 21.33
CA VAL A 96 9.88 -1.25 20.66
C VAL A 96 8.70 -0.51 20.04
N ASP A 97 8.47 -0.71 18.74
CA ASP A 97 7.40 -0.06 17.97
C ASP A 97 6.48 -1.08 17.28
N PHE A 98 5.54 -0.59 16.46
CA PHE A 98 4.63 -1.44 15.70
C PHE A 98 5.37 -2.38 14.74
N GLY A 99 6.48 -1.95 14.13
CA GLY A 99 7.24 -2.79 13.20
C GLY A 99 7.80 -4.03 13.90
N ASP A 100 8.42 -3.86 15.07
CA ASP A 100 8.93 -5.00 15.87
C ASP A 100 7.81 -5.98 16.26
N LEU A 101 6.67 -5.43 16.71
CA LEU A 101 5.57 -6.25 17.21
C LEU A 101 4.85 -6.97 16.08
N ILE A 102 4.66 -6.34 14.92
CA ILE A 102 4.08 -6.99 13.75
C ILE A 102 4.97 -8.17 13.31
N ASP A 103 6.29 -8.01 13.26
CA ASP A 103 7.21 -9.10 12.94
C ASP A 103 7.11 -10.25 13.96
N TYR A 104 7.12 -9.93 15.25
CA TYR A 104 6.96 -10.91 16.31
C TYR A 104 5.65 -11.69 16.19
N PHE A 105 4.53 -10.98 16.01
CA PHE A 105 3.22 -11.60 15.92
C PHE A 105 2.95 -12.23 14.56
N ASN A 106 3.71 -11.92 13.51
CA ASN A 106 3.68 -12.64 12.24
C ASN A 106 4.26 -14.06 12.41
N ALA A 107 5.38 -14.20 13.12
CA ALA A 107 5.97 -15.51 13.42
C ALA A 107 5.16 -16.34 14.43
N ASP A 108 4.37 -15.69 15.30
CA ASP A 108 3.59 -16.39 16.33
C ASP A 108 2.42 -17.20 15.77
N ALA A 109 2.52 -18.53 15.78
CA ALA A 109 1.48 -19.44 15.29
C ALA A 109 0.12 -19.30 16.01
N GLN A 110 0.08 -18.69 17.19
CA GLN A 110 -1.16 -18.50 17.96
C GLN A 110 -1.97 -17.28 17.50
N THR A 111 -1.29 -16.30 16.92
CA THR A 111 -1.91 -15.08 16.41
C THR A 111 -2.41 -15.30 14.98
N ARG A 112 -3.68 -15.01 14.73
CA ARG A 112 -4.31 -15.01 13.40
C ARG A 112 -4.63 -13.61 12.89
N TYR A 113 -4.93 -12.67 13.78
CA TYR A 113 -5.33 -11.31 13.45
C TYR A 113 -4.52 -10.30 14.26
N ILE A 114 -4.13 -9.19 13.64
CA ILE A 114 -3.41 -8.11 14.30
C ILE A 114 -4.27 -6.84 14.24
N LEU A 115 -4.63 -6.30 15.40
CA LEU A 115 -5.42 -5.09 15.54
C LEU A 115 -4.54 -3.96 16.07
N LEU A 116 -4.57 -2.82 15.41
CA LEU A 116 -3.72 -1.67 15.74
C LEU A 116 -4.55 -0.44 16.10
N TYR A 117 -4.22 0.19 17.22
CA TYR A 117 -4.60 1.59 17.48
C TYR A 117 -3.37 2.49 17.34
N VAL A 118 -3.37 3.31 16.29
CA VAL A 118 -2.21 4.11 15.86
C VAL A 118 -2.52 5.59 16.03
N GLU A 119 -1.68 6.29 16.79
CA GLU A 119 -1.66 7.75 16.86
C GLU A 119 -0.60 8.30 15.90
N SER A 120 0.61 7.74 15.94
CA SER A 120 1.72 8.12 15.06
C SER A 120 2.68 6.95 14.78
N ILE A 121 3.35 7.00 13.63
CA ILE A 121 4.41 6.04 13.24
C ILE A 121 5.73 6.81 13.12
N LYS A 122 6.74 6.40 13.90
CA LYS A 122 8.06 7.03 13.91
C LYS A 122 8.96 6.53 12.76
N ASP A 123 8.97 5.22 12.54
CA ASP A 123 9.74 4.58 11.47
C ASP A 123 8.78 3.95 10.45
N GLY A 124 8.45 4.72 9.41
CA GLY A 124 7.55 4.29 8.36
C GLY A 124 8.09 3.09 7.58
N ARG A 125 9.41 3.02 7.35
CA ARG A 125 10.03 1.94 6.57
C ARG A 125 9.93 0.61 7.30
N LYS A 126 10.31 0.58 8.57
CA LYS A 126 10.22 -0.61 9.41
C LYS A 126 8.78 -1.10 9.52
N PHE A 127 7.84 -0.18 9.73
CA PHE A 127 6.41 -0.49 9.76
C PHE A 127 5.92 -1.09 8.44
N MET A 128 6.23 -0.46 7.30
CA MET A 128 5.79 -0.91 5.98
C MET A 128 6.37 -2.28 5.62
N SER A 129 7.64 -2.50 5.93
CA SER A 129 8.30 -3.78 5.69
C SER A 129 7.66 -4.92 6.51
N ALA A 130 7.44 -4.70 7.81
CA ALA A 130 6.79 -5.69 8.68
C ALA A 130 5.33 -5.95 8.27
N ALA A 131 4.55 -4.89 7.99
CA ALA A 131 3.15 -5.00 7.62
C ALA A 131 2.94 -5.73 6.29
N ARG A 132 3.71 -5.40 5.24
CA ARG A 132 3.59 -6.06 3.92
C ARG A 132 3.91 -7.55 3.98
N LEU A 133 4.80 -7.95 4.89
CA LEU A 133 5.10 -9.37 5.13
C LEU A 133 3.95 -10.05 5.89
N ALA A 134 3.48 -9.43 6.97
CA ALA A 134 2.46 -9.99 7.85
C ALA A 134 1.09 -10.14 7.16
N VAL A 135 0.65 -9.14 6.40
CA VAL A 135 -0.67 -9.11 5.74
C VAL A 135 -0.90 -10.29 4.80
N ARG A 136 0.16 -10.88 4.23
CA ARG A 136 0.06 -12.08 3.37
C ARG A 136 -0.52 -13.28 4.10
N ASN A 137 -0.30 -13.37 5.41
CA ASN A 137 -0.66 -14.52 6.24
C ASN A 137 -1.70 -14.16 7.30
N LYS A 138 -1.69 -12.93 7.80
CA LYS A 138 -2.48 -12.46 8.95
C LYS A 138 -3.09 -11.09 8.64
N PRO A 139 -4.42 -10.98 8.59
CA PRO A 139 -5.06 -9.69 8.39
C PRO A 139 -4.63 -8.68 9.46
N ILE A 140 -4.35 -7.46 9.01
CA ILE A 140 -4.10 -6.31 9.88
C ILE A 140 -5.25 -5.33 9.72
N LEU A 141 -5.88 -4.97 10.84
CA LEU A 141 -6.92 -3.95 10.92
C LEU A 141 -6.41 -2.81 11.80
N LEU A 142 -6.65 -1.55 11.43
CA LEU A 142 -6.22 -0.42 12.23
C LEU A 142 -7.23 0.70 12.36
N VAL A 143 -7.16 1.41 13.48
CA VAL A 143 -7.76 2.72 13.70
C VAL A 143 -6.64 3.75 13.81
N LYS A 144 -6.69 4.77 12.94
CA LYS A 144 -5.81 5.95 13.02
C LYS A 144 -6.53 7.09 13.74
N ALA A 145 -5.94 7.56 14.85
CA ALA A 145 -6.37 8.76 15.57
C ALA A 145 -5.68 10.02 15.04
N GLY A 146 -6.20 11.22 15.35
CA GLY A 146 -5.58 12.50 14.95
C GLY A 146 -5.59 12.76 13.44
N ARG A 147 -6.77 12.73 12.82
CA ARG A 147 -6.94 12.77 11.36
C ARG A 147 -6.98 14.18 10.75
N PHE A 148 -7.44 15.16 11.51
CA PHE A 148 -7.70 16.52 11.03
C PHE A 148 -6.71 17.52 11.62
N LYS A 149 -6.34 18.53 10.81
CA LYS A 149 -5.34 19.56 11.16
C LYS A 149 -5.78 20.42 12.36
N GLU A 150 -7.07 20.56 12.60
CA GLU A 150 -7.62 21.25 13.78
C GLU A 150 -7.28 20.52 15.11
N CYS A 151 -6.86 19.26 15.06
CA CYS A 151 -6.30 18.54 16.22
C CYS A 151 -4.77 18.63 16.32
N VAL A 152 -4.08 19.19 15.30
CA VAL A 152 -2.63 19.25 15.17
C VAL A 152 -2.24 20.66 14.74
N GLU A 153 -2.42 21.64 15.62
CA GLU A 153 -1.92 22.99 15.36
C GLU A 153 -0.39 23.01 15.40
N ALA A 154 0.19 23.69 14.39
CA ALA A 154 1.60 23.99 14.15
C ALA A 154 2.43 22.96 13.37
N ALA A 155 2.23 22.82 12.04
CA ALA A 155 3.31 22.48 11.10
C ALA A 155 2.95 22.60 9.58
N PHE A 156 3.70 23.45 8.88
CA PHE A 156 4.03 23.46 7.44
C PHE A 156 3.07 24.00 6.35
N SER A 157 3.75 24.66 5.39
CA SER A 157 3.36 25.73 4.47
C SER A 157 2.66 25.32 3.17
N HIS A 158 2.09 26.35 2.54
CA HIS A 158 1.19 26.51 1.37
C HIS A 158 1.12 25.52 0.19
N SER A 159 2.05 24.58 -0.04
CA SER A 159 1.85 23.43 -0.95
C SER A 159 1.58 22.11 -0.22
N GLY A 160 1.78 22.09 1.11
CA GLY A 160 1.37 21.03 2.05
C GLY A 160 -0.10 21.08 2.48
N SER A 161 -0.97 21.70 1.69
CA SER A 161 -2.43 21.76 1.92
C SER A 161 -3.23 20.81 1.04
N LEU A 162 -2.65 20.30 -0.06
CA LEU A 162 -3.36 19.45 -1.03
C LEU A 162 -3.56 18.01 -0.55
N GLY A 163 -2.79 17.54 0.44
CA GLY A 163 -3.03 16.30 1.17
C GLY A 163 -2.61 16.50 2.63
N GLY A 164 -3.53 16.36 3.57
CA GLY A 164 -3.18 16.35 5.00
C GLY A 164 -2.28 15.17 5.34
N GLU A 165 -1.60 15.21 6.48
CA GLU A 165 -0.76 14.11 6.99
C GLU A 165 -1.51 12.76 6.94
N ASP A 166 -2.81 12.78 7.24
CA ASP A 166 -3.67 11.59 7.22
C ASP A 166 -3.83 10.93 5.84
N VAL A 167 -3.74 11.69 4.74
CA VAL A 167 -3.83 11.15 3.38
C VAL A 167 -2.57 10.32 3.04
N VAL A 168 -1.41 10.72 3.57
CA VAL A 168 -0.16 9.96 3.45
C VAL A 168 -0.26 8.66 4.25
N TYR A 169 -0.78 8.71 5.48
CA TYR A 169 -1.06 7.51 6.28
C TYR A 169 -2.04 6.57 5.57
N ASP A 170 -3.16 7.07 5.04
CA ASP A 170 -4.12 6.26 4.30
C ASP A 170 -3.48 5.57 3.09
N ALA A 171 -2.71 6.32 2.30
CA ALA A 171 -1.94 5.75 1.19
C ALA A 171 -0.95 4.68 1.66
N ALA A 172 -0.27 4.88 2.79
CA ALA A 172 0.68 3.91 3.33
C ALA A 172 -0.02 2.63 3.76
N PHE A 173 -1.17 2.73 4.44
CA PHE A 173 -1.97 1.58 4.84
C PHE A 173 -2.52 0.81 3.64
N LYS A 174 -3.03 1.52 2.62
CA LYS A 174 -3.44 0.92 1.35
C LYS A 174 -2.27 0.18 0.70
N ARG A 175 -1.10 0.81 0.62
CA ARG A 175 0.13 0.25 0.04
C ARG A 175 0.63 -0.99 0.79
N ALA A 176 0.42 -1.04 2.11
CA ALA A 176 0.76 -2.18 2.95
C ALA A 176 -0.27 -3.33 2.89
N GLY A 177 -1.47 -3.08 2.35
CA GLY A 177 -2.60 -4.01 2.40
C GLY A 177 -3.35 -4.04 3.74
N ILE A 178 -3.05 -3.10 4.64
CA ILE A 178 -3.74 -2.97 5.93
C ILE A 178 -5.13 -2.37 5.70
N VAL A 179 -6.15 -2.83 6.42
CA VAL A 179 -7.49 -2.22 6.37
C VAL A 179 -7.62 -1.19 7.48
N ARG A 180 -7.93 0.03 7.09
CA ARG A 180 -8.27 1.11 8.01
C ARG A 180 -9.77 1.05 8.29
N VAL A 181 -10.13 1.07 9.57
CA VAL A 181 -11.52 1.16 10.04
C VAL A 181 -11.75 2.51 10.72
N GLU A 182 -13.02 2.91 10.80
CA GLU A 182 -13.40 4.24 11.25
C GLU A 182 -13.54 4.32 12.76
N ALA A 183 -14.25 3.38 13.38
CA ALA A 183 -14.49 3.33 14.81
C ALA A 183 -13.69 2.23 15.53
N PHE A 184 -13.53 2.40 16.84
CA PHE A 184 -12.83 1.41 17.69
C PHE A 184 -13.54 0.05 17.73
N SER A 185 -14.88 0.05 17.80
CA SER A 185 -15.71 -1.15 17.74
C SER A 185 -15.53 -1.92 16.42
N ASP A 186 -15.29 -1.21 15.31
CA ASP A 186 -15.14 -1.82 13.99
C ASP A 186 -13.95 -2.76 13.90
N LEU A 187 -12.87 -2.51 14.67
CA LEU A 187 -11.71 -3.41 14.73
C LEU A 187 -12.13 -4.82 15.12
N PHE A 188 -12.95 -4.90 16.15
CA PHE A 188 -13.35 -6.18 16.72
C PHE A 188 -14.50 -6.81 15.93
N ASN A 189 -15.47 -6.00 15.49
CA ASN A 189 -16.52 -6.43 14.56
C ASN A 189 -15.92 -7.10 13.30
N CYS A 190 -14.88 -6.49 12.73
CA CYS A 190 -14.17 -7.06 11.57
C CYS A 190 -13.39 -8.33 11.94
N ALA A 191 -12.72 -8.35 13.10
CA ALA A 191 -11.97 -9.52 13.54
C ALA A 191 -12.90 -10.74 13.77
N GLU A 192 -14.05 -10.50 14.39
CA GLU A 192 -15.10 -11.50 14.60
C GLU A 192 -15.65 -12.00 13.26
N ALA A 193 -16.05 -11.08 12.37
CA ALA A 193 -16.57 -11.44 11.05
C ALA A 193 -15.56 -12.24 10.21
N LEU A 194 -14.27 -11.86 10.23
CA LEU A 194 -13.20 -12.59 9.54
C LEU A 194 -12.92 -13.98 10.13
N ALA A 195 -13.25 -14.20 11.40
CA ALA A 195 -13.12 -15.51 12.04
C ALA A 195 -14.30 -16.44 11.74
N MET A 196 -15.47 -15.87 11.46
CA MET A 196 -16.73 -16.59 11.32
C MET A 196 -17.20 -16.78 9.88
N GLN A 197 -16.87 -15.85 8.98
CA GLN A 197 -17.46 -15.76 7.64
C GLN A 197 -16.40 -15.77 6.53
N PRO A 198 -16.75 -16.31 5.34
CA PRO A 198 -15.93 -16.13 4.15
C PRO A 198 -15.87 -14.65 3.76
N LYS A 199 -14.84 -14.28 3.01
CA LYS A 199 -14.66 -12.88 2.59
C LYS A 199 -15.57 -12.58 1.39
N PRO A 200 -16.15 -11.37 1.29
CA PRO A 200 -16.86 -10.95 0.10
C PRO A 200 -15.92 -10.93 -1.11
N GLU A 201 -16.40 -11.44 -2.24
CA GLU A 201 -15.68 -11.39 -3.53
C GLU A 201 -15.93 -10.07 -4.28
N GLY A 202 -17.03 -9.39 -3.97
CA GLY A 202 -17.45 -8.15 -4.61
C GLY A 202 -18.25 -7.22 -3.69
N PRO A 203 -18.63 -6.03 -4.19
CA PRO A 203 -19.31 -5.00 -3.41
C PRO A 203 -20.84 -5.16 -3.36
N ASN A 204 -21.41 -6.19 -3.99
CA ASN A 204 -22.86 -6.30 -4.18
C ASN A 204 -23.53 -6.97 -2.97
N LEU A 205 -24.20 -6.18 -2.13
CA LEU A 205 -24.89 -6.66 -0.93
C LEU A 205 -26.38 -6.90 -1.21
N THR A 206 -26.89 -8.05 -0.78
CA THR A 206 -28.34 -8.33 -0.75
C THR A 206 -28.86 -8.11 0.67
N ILE A 207 -29.83 -7.20 0.82
CA ILE A 207 -30.42 -6.84 2.10
C ILE A 207 -31.82 -7.45 2.18
N ILE A 208 -32.10 -8.16 3.28
CA ILE A 208 -33.37 -8.82 3.55
C ILE A 208 -33.88 -8.27 4.88
N THR A 209 -35.08 -7.70 4.90
CA THR A 209 -35.60 -6.97 6.06
C THR A 209 -37.08 -7.28 6.29
N ASN A 210 -37.57 -7.11 7.52
CA ASN A 210 -39.01 -6.99 7.81
C ASN A 210 -39.45 -5.55 8.10
N ALA A 211 -38.53 -4.57 8.01
CA ALA A 211 -38.81 -3.17 8.26
C ALA A 211 -38.08 -2.27 7.26
N GLY A 212 -38.82 -1.37 6.60
CA GLY A 212 -38.28 -0.49 5.58
C GLY A 212 -37.28 0.56 6.09
N GLY A 213 -37.51 1.15 7.27
CA GLY A 213 -36.65 2.20 7.83
C GLY A 213 -35.17 1.77 7.99
N PRO A 214 -34.88 0.70 8.76
CA PRO A 214 -33.52 0.16 8.89
C PRO A 214 -32.88 -0.24 7.56
N ALA A 215 -33.67 -0.69 6.58
CA ALA A 215 -33.15 -1.03 5.26
C ALA A 215 -32.71 0.19 4.48
N ILE A 216 -33.44 1.32 4.54
CA ILE A 216 -33.01 2.58 3.91
C ILE A 216 -31.69 3.07 4.54
N MET A 217 -31.58 3.01 5.87
CA MET A 217 -30.32 3.37 6.57
C MET A 217 -29.14 2.50 6.10
N ALA A 218 -29.36 1.19 5.94
CA ALA A 218 -28.35 0.28 5.42
C ALA A 218 -27.96 0.62 3.98
N VAL A 219 -28.92 0.97 3.12
CA VAL A 219 -28.69 1.36 1.72
C VAL A 219 -27.90 2.66 1.62
N ASP A 220 -28.31 3.69 2.35
CA ASP A 220 -27.63 4.99 2.36
C ASP A 220 -26.17 4.83 2.79
N HIS A 221 -25.92 4.05 3.86
CA HIS A 221 -24.58 3.79 4.35
C HIS A 221 -23.75 2.93 3.38
N LEU A 222 -24.37 1.94 2.72
CA LEU A 222 -23.72 1.09 1.73
C LEU A 222 -23.22 1.92 0.54
N ILE A 223 -24.07 2.81 0.02
CA ILE A 223 -23.73 3.70 -1.10
C ILE A 223 -22.64 4.69 -0.67
N ALA A 224 -22.74 5.27 0.53
CA ALA A 224 -21.72 6.19 1.07
C ALA A 224 -20.34 5.52 1.19
N CYS A 225 -20.31 4.22 1.53
CA CYS A 225 -19.08 3.42 1.58
C CYS A 225 -18.59 2.93 0.20
N GLY A 226 -19.29 3.27 -0.89
CA GLY A 226 -18.97 2.84 -2.26
C GLY A 226 -19.40 1.41 -2.61
N GLY A 227 -20.24 0.79 -1.79
CA GLY A 227 -20.89 -0.49 -2.07
C GLY A 227 -22.06 -0.36 -3.02
N LYS A 228 -22.63 -1.50 -3.44
CA LYS A 228 -23.78 -1.53 -4.35
C LYS A 228 -24.81 -2.54 -3.87
N LEU A 229 -26.08 -2.27 -4.13
CA LEU A 229 -27.11 -3.29 -3.98
C LEU A 229 -26.97 -4.31 -5.11
N ALA A 230 -27.01 -5.59 -4.76
CA ALA A 230 -27.05 -6.66 -5.75
C ALA A 230 -28.30 -6.53 -6.63
N GLN A 231 -28.10 -6.61 -7.94
CA GLN A 231 -29.18 -6.72 -8.91
C GLN A 231 -29.57 -8.20 -9.00
N LEU A 232 -30.63 -8.59 -8.30
CA LEU A 232 -31.06 -10.00 -8.26
C LEU A 232 -31.33 -10.55 -9.67
N SER A 233 -31.09 -11.85 -9.84
CA SER A 233 -31.39 -12.55 -11.09
C SER A 233 -32.90 -12.60 -11.39
N ASP A 234 -33.25 -12.63 -12.68
CA ASP A 234 -34.66 -12.68 -13.11
C ASP A 234 -35.35 -13.96 -12.60
N GLU A 235 -34.59 -15.06 -12.49
CA GLU A 235 -35.03 -16.30 -11.88
C GLU A 235 -35.38 -16.11 -10.40
N THR A 236 -34.49 -15.47 -9.63
CA THR A 236 -34.70 -15.20 -8.20
C THR A 236 -35.93 -14.33 -7.98
N ILE A 237 -36.07 -13.25 -8.76
CA ILE A 237 -37.23 -12.36 -8.70
C ILE A 237 -38.52 -13.12 -9.02
N SER A 238 -38.49 -14.02 -10.00
CA SER A 238 -39.67 -14.81 -10.41
C SER A 238 -40.12 -15.79 -9.31
N VAL A 239 -39.19 -16.42 -8.60
CA VAL A 239 -39.54 -17.31 -7.49
C VAL A 239 -40.05 -16.50 -6.28
N LEU A 240 -39.43 -15.36 -5.97
CA LEU A 240 -39.86 -14.48 -4.88
C LEU A 240 -41.29 -13.96 -5.09
N LYS A 241 -41.67 -13.61 -6.34
CA LYS A 241 -43.03 -13.18 -6.71
C LYS A 241 -44.11 -14.19 -6.31
N ASN A 242 -43.81 -15.49 -6.32
CA ASN A 242 -44.80 -16.52 -6.01
C ASN A 242 -44.99 -16.73 -4.50
N ILE A 243 -44.07 -16.22 -3.67
CA ILE A 243 -44.02 -16.49 -2.23
C ILE A 243 -44.34 -15.22 -1.42
N LEU A 244 -43.89 -14.06 -1.90
CA LEU A 244 -44.13 -12.79 -1.24
C LEU A 244 -45.48 -12.20 -1.63
N PRO A 245 -46.23 -11.62 -0.67
CA PRO A 245 -47.43 -10.86 -0.97
C PRO A 245 -47.18 -9.73 -1.97
N ILE A 246 -48.21 -9.36 -2.74
CA ILE A 246 -48.13 -8.34 -3.82
C ILE A 246 -47.66 -6.97 -3.29
N TYR A 247 -47.90 -6.68 -2.02
CA TYR A 247 -47.50 -5.41 -1.39
C TYR A 247 -46.06 -5.38 -0.86
N CYS A 248 -45.36 -6.52 -0.84
CA CYS A 248 -43.98 -6.58 -0.37
C CYS A 248 -43.01 -6.22 -1.52
N SER A 249 -41.93 -5.48 -1.21
CA SER A 249 -40.92 -5.11 -2.19
C SER A 249 -40.09 -6.33 -2.60
N LEU A 250 -40.09 -6.63 -3.89
CA LEU A 250 -39.28 -7.71 -4.49
C LEU A 250 -37.90 -7.23 -4.95
N ALA A 251 -37.71 -5.90 -5.03
CA ALA A 251 -36.43 -5.30 -5.37
C ALA A 251 -35.56 -5.22 -4.12
N ASN A 252 -34.24 -5.37 -4.26
CA ASN A 252 -33.29 -5.22 -3.15
C ASN A 252 -33.28 -3.76 -2.65
N PRO A 253 -33.53 -3.48 -1.35
CA PRO A 253 -33.76 -4.42 -0.22
C PRO A 253 -35.09 -5.17 -0.26
N ILE A 254 -35.02 -6.50 -0.09
CA ILE A 254 -36.19 -7.38 -0.09
C ILE A 254 -36.92 -7.22 1.25
N ASP A 255 -38.15 -6.72 1.19
CA ASP A 255 -38.99 -6.53 2.37
C ASP A 255 -39.94 -7.73 2.54
N VAL A 256 -39.80 -8.48 3.62
CA VAL A 256 -40.67 -9.61 3.95
C VAL A 256 -41.95 -9.21 4.69
N CYS A 257 -42.09 -7.91 4.98
CA CYS A 257 -43.18 -7.26 5.69
C CYS A 257 -43.22 -7.60 7.20
N GLU A 258 -43.79 -6.70 8.01
CA GLU A 258 -43.71 -6.72 9.49
C GLU A 258 -44.31 -8.00 10.10
N GLU A 259 -45.35 -8.55 9.46
CA GLU A 259 -46.07 -9.76 9.88
C GLU A 259 -45.41 -11.08 9.44
N ALA A 260 -44.20 -11.03 8.89
CA ALA A 260 -43.48 -12.21 8.41
C ALA A 260 -43.39 -13.32 9.47
N SER A 261 -43.78 -14.53 9.08
CA SER A 261 -43.61 -15.74 9.89
C SER A 261 -42.19 -16.32 9.73
N PRO A 262 -41.71 -17.17 10.65
CA PRO A 262 -40.40 -17.82 10.51
C PRO A 262 -40.29 -18.63 9.21
N LEU A 263 -41.41 -19.20 8.74
CA LEU A 263 -41.46 -19.92 7.47
C LEU A 263 -41.30 -18.99 6.26
N ARG A 264 -41.90 -17.79 6.29
CA ARG A 264 -41.71 -16.79 5.24
C ARG A 264 -40.25 -16.37 5.15
N PHE A 265 -39.62 -16.09 6.30
CA PHE A 265 -38.18 -15.80 6.36
C PHE A 265 -37.34 -16.94 5.77
N ARG A 266 -37.59 -18.20 6.18
CA ARG A 266 -36.85 -19.35 5.66
C ARG A 266 -36.90 -19.43 4.15
N ASN A 267 -38.10 -19.35 3.56
CA ASN A 267 -38.28 -19.45 2.12
C ASN A 267 -37.53 -18.33 1.38
N VAL A 268 -37.63 -17.09 1.85
CA VAL A 268 -36.93 -15.95 1.24
C VAL A 268 -35.41 -16.09 1.37
N LEU A 269 -34.90 -16.46 2.55
CA LEU A 269 -33.47 -16.62 2.80
C LEU A 269 -32.86 -17.73 1.94
N GLU A 270 -33.51 -18.89 1.83
CA GLU A 270 -33.02 -20.01 1.00
C GLU A 270 -32.93 -19.67 -0.49
N ILE A 271 -33.83 -18.80 -0.98
CA ILE A 271 -33.81 -18.31 -2.35
C ILE A 271 -32.68 -17.29 -2.53
N CYS A 272 -32.65 -16.26 -1.68
CA CYS A 272 -31.72 -15.15 -1.82
C CYS A 272 -30.26 -15.58 -1.62
N PHE A 273 -30.00 -16.47 -0.66
CA PHE A 273 -28.65 -16.95 -0.37
C PHE A 273 -28.01 -17.72 -1.54
N ARG A 274 -28.83 -18.18 -2.49
CA ARG A 274 -28.39 -18.89 -3.70
C ARG A 274 -28.34 -18.00 -4.94
N ASP A 275 -28.72 -16.72 -4.84
CA ASP A 275 -28.66 -15.81 -5.98
C ASP A 275 -27.19 -15.64 -6.45
N PRO A 276 -26.91 -15.83 -7.75
CA PRO A 276 -25.54 -15.76 -8.27
C PRO A 276 -24.96 -14.35 -8.29
N LYS A 277 -25.80 -13.30 -8.35
CA LYS A 277 -25.39 -11.89 -8.50
C LYS A 277 -25.13 -11.17 -7.16
N SER A 278 -25.32 -11.87 -6.04
CA SER A 278 -25.06 -11.36 -4.68
C SER A 278 -23.65 -11.72 -4.22
N ASP A 279 -22.89 -10.80 -3.63
CA ASP A 279 -21.56 -11.07 -3.05
C ASP A 279 -21.58 -11.28 -1.53
N GLY A 280 -22.72 -10.98 -0.90
CA GLY A 280 -22.98 -11.22 0.51
C GLY A 280 -24.42 -10.88 0.87
N PHE A 281 -24.79 -11.20 2.11
CA PHE A 281 -26.16 -11.07 2.60
C PHE A 281 -26.21 -10.37 3.95
N LEU A 282 -27.16 -9.45 4.11
CA LEU A 282 -27.46 -8.79 5.37
C LEU A 282 -28.93 -9.01 5.72
N VAL A 283 -29.17 -9.71 6.83
CA VAL A 283 -30.52 -9.91 7.38
C VAL A 283 -30.76 -8.86 8.47
N LEU A 284 -31.72 -7.97 8.23
CA LEU A 284 -32.16 -6.95 9.17
C LEU A 284 -33.45 -7.40 9.85
N TYR A 285 -33.53 -7.20 11.16
CA TYR A 285 -34.74 -7.54 11.90
C TYR A 285 -35.07 -6.55 13.01
N THR A 286 -36.34 -6.17 13.07
CA THR A 286 -36.96 -5.45 14.18
C THR A 286 -38.09 -6.29 14.81
N PRO A 287 -38.22 -6.34 16.14
CA PRO A 287 -39.32 -7.07 16.79
C PRO A 287 -40.65 -6.32 16.64
N GLN A 288 -41.45 -6.67 15.63
CA GLN A 288 -42.72 -5.98 15.31
C GLN A 288 -43.89 -6.93 15.01
N GLY A 289 -43.67 -8.25 14.97
CA GLY A 289 -44.67 -9.21 14.50
C GLY A 289 -44.58 -10.61 15.13
N ALA A 290 -45.01 -11.62 14.37
CA ALA A 290 -45.19 -12.99 14.85
C ALA A 290 -43.89 -13.79 15.06
N THR A 291 -42.81 -13.40 14.39
CA THR A 291 -41.50 -14.07 14.50
C THR A 291 -40.75 -13.54 15.70
N THR A 292 -40.26 -14.42 16.59
CA THR A 292 -39.37 -14.01 17.68
C THR A 292 -37.91 -13.94 17.20
N PRO A 293 -37.03 -13.17 17.89
CA PRO A 293 -35.61 -13.11 17.53
C PRO A 293 -34.93 -14.48 17.50
N ILE A 294 -35.32 -15.39 18.41
CA ILE A 294 -34.74 -16.73 18.52
C ILE A 294 -35.18 -17.60 17.34
N ASP A 295 -36.46 -17.57 16.97
CA ASP A 295 -36.97 -18.31 15.81
C ASP A 295 -36.27 -17.85 14.52
N LEU A 296 -36.06 -16.53 14.38
CA LEU A 296 -35.32 -15.99 13.24
C LEU A 296 -33.86 -16.48 13.24
N ALA A 297 -33.18 -16.47 14.40
CA ALA A 297 -31.80 -16.95 14.50
C ALA A 297 -31.68 -18.41 14.04
N GLU A 298 -32.59 -19.28 14.49
CA GLU A 298 -32.62 -20.69 14.07
C GLU A 298 -32.89 -20.84 12.56
N VAL A 299 -33.77 -20.01 12.01
CA VAL A 299 -34.05 -19.98 10.58
C VAL A 299 -32.81 -19.55 9.77
N ILE A 300 -32.13 -18.47 10.17
CA ILE A 300 -30.90 -18.01 9.50
C ILE A 300 -29.84 -19.11 9.53
N VAL A 301 -29.60 -19.73 10.70
CA VAL A 301 -28.63 -20.84 10.85
C VAL A 301 -28.99 -22.03 9.96
N GLY A 302 -30.28 -22.38 9.88
CA GLY A 302 -30.76 -23.44 8.99
C GLY A 302 -30.48 -23.15 7.52
N SER A 303 -30.79 -21.93 7.07
CA SER A 303 -30.64 -21.50 5.67
C SER A 303 -29.20 -21.22 5.27
N ALA A 304 -28.31 -20.89 6.22
CA ALA A 304 -26.90 -20.60 5.97
C ALA A 304 -26.06 -21.83 5.60
N LYS A 305 -26.56 -23.05 5.85
CA LYS A 305 -25.80 -24.30 5.62
C LYS A 305 -25.44 -24.47 4.15
N GLY A 306 -24.14 -24.63 3.87
CA GLY A 306 -23.61 -24.86 2.52
C GLY A 306 -23.45 -23.58 1.67
N ILE A 307 -23.74 -22.40 2.22
CA ILE A 307 -23.53 -21.12 1.56
C ILE A 307 -22.06 -20.72 1.68
N LYS A 308 -21.47 -20.29 0.55
CA LYS A 308 -20.05 -19.90 0.46
C LYS A 308 -19.82 -18.37 0.53
N LYS A 309 -20.90 -17.60 0.60
CA LYS A 309 -20.90 -16.13 0.63
C LYS A 309 -21.17 -15.64 2.06
N PRO A 310 -20.63 -14.48 2.47
CA PRO A 310 -20.82 -13.97 3.82
C PRO A 310 -22.29 -13.66 4.13
N ILE A 311 -22.73 -14.06 5.33
CA ILE A 311 -24.07 -13.82 5.87
C ILE A 311 -23.93 -13.08 7.20
N PHE A 312 -24.48 -11.87 7.27
CA PHE A 312 -24.50 -11.03 8.46
C PHE A 312 -25.93 -10.83 8.94
N ALA A 313 -26.10 -10.61 10.25
CA ALA A 313 -27.39 -10.29 10.84
C ALA A 313 -27.29 -9.00 11.66
N SER A 314 -28.26 -8.10 11.51
CA SER A 314 -28.45 -6.94 12.40
C SER A 314 -29.79 -7.05 13.09
N LEU A 315 -29.76 -7.28 14.40
CA LEU A 315 -30.96 -7.42 15.23
C LEU A 315 -31.12 -6.15 16.05
N LEU A 316 -32.10 -5.31 15.67
CA LEU A 316 -32.35 -4.01 16.28
C LEU A 316 -33.23 -4.18 17.54
N CYS A 317 -32.68 -4.86 18.56
CA CYS A 317 -33.31 -5.11 19.85
C CYS A 317 -32.26 -5.36 20.94
N GLU A 318 -32.58 -5.11 22.20
CA GLU A 318 -31.64 -5.35 23.32
C GLU A 318 -32.22 -6.18 24.47
N ASP A 319 -33.41 -6.75 24.27
CA ASP A 319 -34.04 -7.59 25.28
C ASP A 319 -33.32 -8.95 25.43
N GLN A 320 -33.70 -9.70 26.48
CA GLN A 320 -33.07 -11.00 26.78
C GLN A 320 -33.26 -12.02 25.64
N ARG A 321 -34.31 -11.90 24.83
CA ARG A 321 -34.59 -12.81 23.71
C ARG A 321 -33.62 -12.52 22.55
N CYS A 322 -33.38 -11.24 22.28
CA CYS A 322 -32.42 -10.76 21.29
C CYS A 322 -30.99 -11.19 21.65
N ARG A 323 -30.60 -11.08 22.93
CA ARG A 323 -29.29 -11.56 23.40
C ARG A 323 -29.09 -13.06 23.16
N LYS A 324 -30.10 -13.87 23.52
CA LYS A 324 -30.08 -15.32 23.23
C LYS A 324 -30.01 -15.62 21.73
N ALA A 325 -30.73 -14.87 20.90
CA ALA A 325 -30.68 -15.01 19.45
C ALA A 325 -29.27 -14.73 18.89
N ARG A 326 -28.61 -13.67 19.39
CA ARG A 326 -27.21 -13.35 19.04
C ARG A 326 -26.25 -14.46 19.46
N GLU A 327 -26.41 -15.03 20.66
CA GLU A 327 -25.61 -16.18 21.11
C GLU A 327 -25.78 -17.40 20.20
N VAL A 328 -27.01 -17.68 19.73
CA VAL A 328 -27.29 -18.78 18.79
C VAL A 328 -26.59 -18.54 17.45
N LEU A 329 -26.69 -17.32 16.89
CA LEU A 329 -26.03 -16.95 15.65
C LEU A 329 -24.50 -17.04 15.76
N HIS A 330 -23.93 -16.46 16.82
CA HIS A 330 -22.49 -16.47 17.08
C HIS A 330 -21.95 -17.90 17.23
N LYS A 331 -22.63 -18.79 17.97
CA LYS A 331 -22.22 -20.20 18.11
C LYS A 331 -22.22 -20.97 16.79
N ASN A 332 -23.01 -20.52 15.82
CA ASN A 332 -23.08 -21.09 14.48
C ASN A 332 -22.25 -20.30 13.45
N GLY A 333 -21.37 -19.40 13.92
CA GLY A 333 -20.46 -18.64 13.07
C GLY A 333 -21.13 -17.56 12.23
N ILE A 334 -22.19 -16.91 12.71
CA ILE A 334 -22.84 -15.79 12.02
C ILE A 334 -22.67 -14.52 12.87
N PRO A 335 -21.92 -13.51 12.39
CA PRO A 335 -21.69 -12.28 13.16
C PRO A 335 -22.97 -11.45 13.24
N THR A 336 -23.17 -10.85 14.42
CA THR A 336 -24.38 -10.07 14.72
C THR A 336 -24.06 -8.64 15.11
N PHE A 337 -24.83 -7.69 14.59
CA PHE A 337 -24.63 -6.26 14.80
C PHE A 337 -25.84 -5.63 15.48
N LYS A 338 -25.62 -4.49 16.15
CA LYS A 338 -26.69 -3.74 16.83
C LYS A 338 -27.35 -2.76 15.88
N THR A 339 -26.61 -2.25 14.91
CA THR A 339 -27.12 -1.33 13.90
C THR A 339 -26.88 -1.85 12.47
N PRO A 340 -27.70 -1.42 11.49
CA PRO A 340 -27.44 -1.74 10.08
C PRO A 340 -26.10 -1.17 9.57
N GLU A 341 -25.71 0.01 10.04
CA GLU A 341 -24.49 0.71 9.62
C GLU A 341 -23.22 -0.04 10.06
N GLU A 342 -23.19 -0.61 11.27
CA GLU A 342 -22.09 -1.47 11.73
C GLU A 342 -21.91 -2.69 10.84
N ALA A 343 -23.02 -3.33 10.46
CA ALA A 343 -23.01 -4.53 9.60
C ALA A 343 -22.50 -4.19 8.19
N VAL A 344 -23.00 -3.09 7.61
CA VAL A 344 -22.59 -2.61 6.29
C VAL A 344 -21.13 -2.16 6.30
N SER A 345 -20.69 -1.41 7.32
CA SER A 345 -19.28 -1.00 7.47
C SER A 345 -18.37 -2.22 7.50
N THR A 346 -18.72 -3.21 8.33
CA THR A 346 -17.96 -4.48 8.44
C THR A 346 -17.89 -5.20 7.10
N PHE A 347 -19.01 -5.28 6.36
CA PHE A 347 -19.03 -5.90 5.03
C PHE A 347 -18.07 -5.18 4.07
N MET A 348 -18.12 -3.86 4.06
CA MET A 348 -17.27 -3.05 3.20
C MET A 348 -15.79 -3.10 3.60
N TYR A 349 -15.45 -3.20 4.89
CA TYR A 349 -14.07 -3.42 5.34
C TYR A 349 -13.53 -4.78 4.89
N LEU A 350 -14.33 -5.84 5.02
CA LEU A 350 -13.95 -7.18 4.57
C LEU A 350 -13.83 -7.26 3.04
N TYR A 351 -14.72 -6.60 2.30
CA TYR A 351 -14.59 -6.47 0.84
C TYR A 351 -13.31 -5.69 0.45
N ASN A 352 -13.05 -4.56 1.11
CA ASN A 352 -11.84 -3.78 0.89
C ASN A 352 -10.57 -4.57 1.20
N TYR A 353 -10.60 -5.47 2.20
CA TYR A 353 -9.52 -6.41 2.46
C TYR A 353 -9.28 -7.34 1.26
N SER A 354 -10.32 -8.04 0.79
CA SER A 354 -10.23 -8.94 -0.38
C SER A 354 -9.68 -8.21 -1.60
N ARG A 355 -10.21 -7.02 -1.89
CA ARG A 355 -9.80 -6.19 -3.01
C ARG A 355 -8.33 -5.77 -2.89
N ARG A 356 -7.88 -5.34 -1.71
CA ARG A 356 -6.48 -4.96 -1.45
C ARG A 356 -5.54 -6.15 -1.62
N MET A 357 -5.94 -7.34 -1.18
CA MET A 357 -5.16 -8.56 -1.38
C MET A 357 -5.02 -8.91 -2.85
N ALA A 358 -6.13 -8.88 -3.60
CA ALA A 358 -6.11 -9.12 -5.03
C ALA A 358 -5.18 -8.14 -5.77
N LEU A 359 -5.23 -6.85 -5.42
CA LEU A 359 -4.36 -5.82 -6.01
C LEU A 359 -2.88 -6.02 -5.70
N LEU A 360 -2.53 -6.51 -4.50
CA LEU A 360 -1.14 -6.81 -4.14
C LEU A 360 -0.58 -8.01 -4.90
N TYR A 361 -1.46 -8.93 -5.31
CA TYR A 361 -1.06 -10.12 -6.08
C TYR A 361 -1.08 -9.90 -7.59
N GLN A 362 -1.76 -8.87 -8.11
CA GLN A 362 -1.78 -8.58 -9.54
C GLN A 362 -0.37 -8.47 -10.12
N THR A 363 -0.11 -9.28 -11.15
CA THR A 363 1.11 -9.24 -11.95
C THR A 363 1.12 -7.95 -12.77
N PRO A 364 2.10 -7.06 -12.58
CA PRO A 364 2.20 -5.86 -13.42
C PRO A 364 2.63 -6.22 -14.85
N GLU A 365 2.31 -5.35 -15.80
CA GLU A 365 2.88 -5.43 -17.14
C GLU A 365 4.35 -4.96 -17.14
N GLU A 366 5.22 -5.63 -17.91
CA GLU A 366 6.62 -5.20 -18.07
C GLU A 366 6.66 -3.88 -18.85
N MET A 367 7.11 -2.80 -18.20
CA MET A 367 7.31 -1.51 -18.84
C MET A 367 8.76 -1.35 -19.33
N PRO A 368 8.98 -0.71 -20.50
CA PRO A 368 10.33 -0.43 -21.00
C PRO A 368 11.11 0.45 -20.00
N ALA A 369 12.32 0.03 -19.66
CA ALA A 369 13.20 0.83 -18.81
C ALA A 369 13.57 2.16 -19.50
N VAL A 370 13.45 3.26 -18.74
CA VAL A 370 13.94 4.57 -19.15
C VAL A 370 15.46 4.54 -19.20
N LYS A 371 16.05 5.04 -20.30
CA LYS A 371 17.49 5.20 -20.46
C LYS A 371 17.87 6.67 -20.30
N ALA A 372 17.84 7.17 -19.07
CA ALA A 372 18.20 8.55 -18.77
C ALA A 372 19.73 8.73 -18.67
N ASN A 373 20.25 9.87 -19.12
CA ASN A 373 21.67 10.21 -18.92
C ASN A 373 21.94 10.72 -17.49
N MET A 374 22.07 9.77 -16.56
CA MET A 374 22.31 10.02 -15.13
C MET A 374 23.50 10.93 -14.84
N ALA A 375 24.60 10.76 -15.58
CA ALA A 375 25.82 11.55 -15.39
C ALA A 375 25.60 13.04 -15.70
N SER A 376 24.89 13.32 -16.79
CA SER A 376 24.53 14.69 -17.19
C SER A 376 23.63 15.36 -16.15
N LEU A 377 22.58 14.66 -15.69
CA LEU A 377 21.63 15.17 -14.71
C LEU A 377 22.26 15.40 -13.33
N LYS A 378 23.11 14.49 -12.85
CA LYS A 378 23.90 14.72 -11.62
C LYS A 378 24.82 15.94 -11.73
N GLY A 379 25.33 16.23 -12.93
CA GLY A 379 26.07 17.46 -13.20
C GLY A 379 25.24 18.74 -13.00
N ILE A 380 23.94 18.71 -13.28
CA ILE A 380 23.03 19.84 -13.02
C ILE A 380 22.88 20.06 -11.51
N ILE A 381 22.62 19.00 -10.74
CA ILE A 381 22.48 19.08 -9.27
C ILE A 381 23.74 19.65 -8.64
N ARG A 382 24.91 19.15 -9.04
CA ARG A 382 26.21 19.63 -8.53
C ARG A 382 26.43 21.12 -8.81
N ARG A 383 26.10 21.59 -10.02
CA ARG A 383 26.20 23.02 -10.35
C ARG A 383 25.26 23.88 -9.51
N ALA A 384 23.99 23.48 -9.39
CA ALA A 384 23.02 24.19 -8.55
C ALA A 384 23.49 24.26 -7.09
N PHE A 385 24.06 23.18 -6.56
CA PHE A 385 24.62 23.14 -5.22
C PHE A 385 25.83 24.09 -5.07
N CYS A 386 26.80 24.06 -5.99
CA CYS A 386 27.97 24.96 -5.96
C CYS A 386 27.57 26.44 -6.07
N GLU A 387 26.47 26.75 -6.77
CA GLU A 387 25.91 28.10 -6.91
C GLU A 387 25.05 28.52 -5.70
N GLY A 388 24.90 27.67 -4.68
CA GLY A 388 24.08 27.96 -3.51
C GLY A 388 22.57 28.00 -3.81
N ARG A 389 22.12 27.32 -4.86
CA ARG A 389 20.70 27.24 -5.24
C ARG A 389 20.02 26.00 -4.62
N LYS A 390 18.86 26.22 -4.00
CA LYS A 390 17.96 25.15 -3.52
C LYS A 390 16.91 24.72 -4.54
N VAL A 391 16.73 25.51 -5.61
CA VAL A 391 15.69 25.29 -6.61
C VAL A 391 16.34 25.28 -7.99
N LEU A 392 15.95 24.32 -8.82
CA LEU A 392 16.40 24.23 -10.21
C LEU A 392 15.62 25.22 -11.09
N GLY A 393 16.28 25.76 -12.11
CA GLY A 393 15.64 26.62 -13.11
C GLY A 393 14.63 25.83 -13.97
N LEU A 394 13.70 26.53 -14.63
CA LEU A 394 12.65 25.87 -15.44
C LEU A 394 13.23 24.96 -16.54
N THR A 395 14.27 25.41 -17.23
CA THR A 395 14.93 24.63 -18.30
C THR A 395 15.71 23.45 -17.73
N GLU A 396 16.26 23.57 -16.52
CA GLU A 396 16.89 22.45 -15.82
C GLU A 396 15.82 21.41 -15.45
N CYS A 397 14.69 21.83 -14.86
CA CYS A 397 13.56 20.95 -14.51
C CYS A 397 13.03 20.20 -15.75
N PHE A 398 12.83 20.88 -16.87
CA PHE A 398 12.35 20.24 -18.10
C PHE A 398 13.33 19.21 -18.65
N ARG A 399 14.65 19.41 -18.53
CA ARG A 399 15.62 18.38 -18.91
C ARG A 399 15.48 17.09 -18.10
N PHE A 400 15.28 17.20 -16.79
CA PHE A 400 15.03 16.02 -15.95
C PHE A 400 13.77 15.28 -16.40
N ILE A 401 12.67 16.01 -16.56
CA ILE A 401 11.35 15.42 -16.89
C ILE A 401 11.36 14.80 -18.30
N GLU A 402 11.99 15.46 -19.28
CA GLU A 402 12.10 15.00 -20.67
C GLU A 402 12.99 13.76 -20.82
N GLU A 403 14.13 13.68 -20.13
CA GLU A 403 15.01 12.48 -20.10
C GLU A 403 14.30 11.25 -19.52
N TYR A 404 13.30 11.47 -18.66
CA TYR A 404 12.42 10.42 -18.15
C TYR A 404 11.18 10.19 -19.03
N GLY A 405 11.15 10.73 -20.25
CA GLY A 405 10.09 10.47 -21.22
C GLY A 405 8.74 11.09 -20.86
N ILE A 406 8.74 12.12 -19.99
CA ILE A 406 7.56 12.92 -19.70
C ILE A 406 7.60 14.13 -20.66
N PRO A 407 6.64 14.27 -21.59
CA PRO A 407 6.71 15.33 -22.60
C PRO A 407 6.60 16.73 -21.99
N VAL A 408 7.46 17.63 -22.44
CA VAL A 408 7.50 19.04 -22.02
C VAL A 408 7.15 19.96 -23.18
N VAL A 409 6.54 21.10 -22.90
CA VAL A 409 6.26 22.09 -23.93
C VAL A 409 7.57 22.71 -24.44
N LYS A 410 7.70 22.89 -25.76
CA LYS A 410 8.87 23.58 -26.34
C LYS A 410 9.01 24.95 -25.69
N THR A 411 10.12 25.16 -25.00
CA THR A 411 10.34 26.35 -24.17
C THR A 411 11.65 27.00 -24.56
N LEU A 412 11.58 28.26 -24.99
CA LEU A 412 12.73 29.10 -25.29
C LEU A 412 12.84 30.20 -24.24
N VAL A 413 14.05 30.62 -23.89
CA VAL A 413 14.28 31.66 -22.87
C VAL A 413 14.85 32.90 -23.53
N ALA A 414 14.16 34.03 -23.36
CA ALA A 414 14.61 35.34 -23.79
C ALA A 414 15.05 36.17 -22.57
N ARG A 415 16.21 36.80 -22.66
CA ARG A 415 16.74 37.74 -21.66
C ARG A 415 16.59 39.20 -22.08
N THR A 416 16.36 39.45 -23.37
CA THR A 416 16.11 40.79 -23.90
C THR A 416 14.82 40.86 -24.73
N THR A 417 14.35 42.07 -25.01
CA THR A 417 13.20 42.35 -25.88
C THR A 417 13.42 41.88 -27.32
N GLU A 418 14.65 41.98 -27.82
CA GLU A 418 15.04 41.56 -29.17
C GLU A 418 15.01 40.04 -29.28
N GLU A 419 15.59 39.35 -28.29
CA GLU A 419 15.52 37.89 -28.18
C GLU A 419 14.08 37.42 -28.06
N ALA A 420 13.25 38.11 -27.26
CA ALA A 420 11.86 37.74 -27.07
C ALA A 420 11.07 37.80 -28.38
N THR A 421 11.34 38.79 -29.20
CA THR A 421 10.70 38.98 -30.52
C THR A 421 11.16 37.94 -31.53
N ALA A 422 12.47 37.68 -31.59
CA ALA A 422 13.06 36.70 -32.49
C ALA A 422 12.55 35.27 -32.18
N LEU A 423 12.63 34.86 -30.91
CA LEU A 423 12.23 33.52 -30.47
C LEU A 423 10.70 33.30 -30.56
N SER A 424 9.90 34.33 -30.29
CA SER A 424 8.44 34.25 -30.50
C SER A 424 8.08 34.05 -31.98
N SER A 425 8.83 34.69 -32.87
CA SER A 425 8.62 34.57 -34.32
C SER A 425 9.09 33.21 -34.85
N GLU A 426 10.17 32.65 -34.29
CA GLU A 426 10.63 31.28 -34.58
C GLU A 426 9.60 30.22 -34.16
N LEU A 427 8.98 30.39 -32.97
CA LEU A 427 7.95 29.46 -32.48
C LEU A 427 6.63 29.59 -33.22
N GLY A 428 6.32 30.77 -33.76
CA GLY A 428 5.06 31.09 -34.41
C GLY A 428 3.98 31.56 -33.42
N TYR A 429 3.23 32.58 -33.83
CA TYR A 429 2.18 33.19 -33.02
C TYR A 429 0.85 32.41 -33.08
N PRO A 430 0.02 32.41 -32.01
CA PRO A 430 0.24 33.10 -30.74
C PRO A 430 1.10 32.30 -29.75
N VAL A 431 1.90 33.01 -28.95
CA VAL A 431 2.76 32.45 -27.90
C VAL A 431 2.29 32.83 -26.50
N VAL A 432 2.80 32.11 -25.51
CA VAL A 432 2.66 32.37 -24.09
C VAL A 432 4.00 32.87 -23.56
N MET A 433 3.98 33.96 -22.80
CA MET A 433 5.15 34.54 -22.15
C MET A 433 5.03 34.42 -20.63
N LYS A 434 5.99 33.76 -20.00
CA LYS A 434 6.05 33.55 -18.54
C LYS A 434 7.30 34.19 -17.96
N ALA A 435 7.16 35.03 -16.94
CA ALA A 435 8.31 35.59 -16.25
C ALA A 435 9.14 34.51 -15.55
N LEU A 436 10.47 34.65 -15.62
CA LEU A 436 11.43 33.81 -14.92
C LEU A 436 12.07 34.58 -13.77
N SER A 437 11.96 34.02 -12.57
CA SER A 437 12.59 34.53 -11.37
C SER A 437 12.75 33.39 -10.35
N PRO A 438 13.87 33.30 -9.62
CA PRO A 438 14.12 32.22 -8.64
C PRO A 438 13.09 32.15 -7.51
N LEU A 439 12.52 33.31 -7.15
CA LEU A 439 11.59 33.48 -6.03
C LEU A 439 10.13 33.62 -6.49
N LEU A 440 9.85 33.54 -7.80
CA LEU A 440 8.50 33.65 -8.34
C LEU A 440 7.86 32.29 -8.56
N TRP A 441 7.11 31.81 -7.56
CA TRP A 441 6.51 30.48 -7.60
C TRP A 441 5.08 30.49 -8.16
N HIS A 442 4.22 31.42 -7.70
CA HIS A 442 2.88 31.59 -8.25
C HIS A 442 2.85 32.68 -9.33
N LYS A 443 3.35 32.34 -10.51
CA LYS A 443 3.43 33.27 -11.65
C LYS A 443 2.09 33.93 -11.94
N SER A 444 1.00 33.16 -11.99
CA SER A 444 -0.33 33.68 -12.27
C SER A 444 -0.86 34.67 -11.22
N LYS A 445 -0.49 34.53 -9.94
CA LYS A 445 -1.00 35.39 -8.84
C LYS A 445 -0.51 36.84 -8.94
N ILE A 446 0.67 37.07 -9.51
CA ILE A 446 1.19 38.43 -9.77
C ILE A 446 1.04 38.87 -11.23
N GLY A 447 0.28 38.13 -12.04
CA GLY A 447 0.20 38.36 -13.49
C GLY A 447 1.51 38.12 -14.23
N GLY A 448 2.36 37.22 -13.73
CA GLY A 448 3.62 36.79 -14.35
C GLY A 448 3.45 35.86 -15.55
N VAL A 449 2.24 35.67 -16.06
CA VAL A 449 1.91 34.90 -17.27
C VAL A 449 1.04 35.78 -18.17
N ILE A 450 1.44 35.91 -19.45
CA ILE A 450 0.66 36.55 -20.50
C ILE A 450 0.37 35.50 -21.57
N LEU A 451 -0.91 35.21 -21.78
CA LEU A 451 -1.39 34.26 -22.78
C LEU A 451 -1.73 34.99 -24.08
N GLY A 452 -1.57 34.33 -25.21
CA GLY A 452 -2.13 34.79 -26.49
C GLY A 452 -1.40 35.96 -27.14
N VAL A 453 -0.09 36.11 -26.90
CA VAL A 453 0.73 37.13 -27.57
C VAL A 453 0.75 36.84 -29.06
N GLY A 454 0.18 37.72 -29.88
CA GLY A 454 -0.13 37.47 -31.30
C GLY A 454 0.79 38.15 -32.31
N SER A 455 1.67 39.05 -31.87
CA SER A 455 2.57 39.78 -32.78
C SER A 455 3.91 40.17 -32.14
N ALA A 456 4.88 40.56 -32.97
CA ALA A 456 6.18 41.07 -32.53
C ALA A 456 6.05 42.32 -31.63
N ALA A 457 5.15 43.24 -31.97
CA ALA A 457 4.90 44.42 -31.15
C ALA A 457 4.30 44.05 -29.78
N GLU A 458 3.38 43.09 -29.75
CA GLU A 458 2.83 42.57 -28.50
C GLU A 458 3.89 41.84 -27.67
N ALA A 459 4.83 41.12 -28.29
CA ALA A 459 5.94 40.44 -27.63
C ALA A 459 6.84 41.42 -26.85
N VAL A 460 7.23 42.53 -27.47
CA VAL A 460 8.02 43.60 -26.80
C VAL A 460 7.26 44.15 -25.60
N SER A 461 6.01 44.59 -25.81
CA SER A 461 5.20 45.18 -24.73
C SER A 461 4.93 44.19 -23.59
N SER A 462 4.79 42.89 -23.91
CA SER A 462 4.57 41.84 -22.92
C SER A 462 5.82 41.55 -22.10
N PHE A 463 7.00 41.55 -22.73
CA PHE A 463 8.28 41.40 -22.04
C PHE A 463 8.51 42.53 -21.02
N GLU A 464 8.31 43.78 -21.42
CA GLU A 464 8.46 44.95 -20.54
C GLU A 464 7.44 44.93 -19.38
N LYS A 465 6.19 44.53 -19.65
CA LYS A 465 5.15 44.34 -18.63
C LYS A 465 5.55 43.26 -17.62
N LEU A 466 6.08 42.14 -18.07
CA LEU A 466 6.54 41.08 -17.17
C LEU A 466 7.74 41.54 -16.33
N ALA A 467 8.73 42.19 -16.95
CA ALA A 467 9.90 42.70 -16.25
C ALA A 467 9.52 43.72 -15.16
N SER A 468 8.61 44.65 -15.48
CA SER A 468 8.12 45.65 -14.52
C SER A 468 7.33 45.02 -13.37
N ARG A 469 6.44 44.04 -13.65
CA ARG A 469 5.69 43.30 -12.61
C ARG A 469 6.60 42.54 -11.66
N VAL A 470 7.64 41.88 -12.15
CA VAL A 470 8.59 41.16 -11.29
C VAL A 470 9.39 42.13 -10.41
N LYS A 471 9.91 43.20 -11.02
CA LYS A 471 10.68 44.22 -10.29
C LYS A 471 9.83 44.97 -9.24
N SER A 472 8.56 45.22 -9.51
CA SER A 472 7.65 45.89 -8.55
C SER A 472 7.40 45.07 -7.28
N HIS A 473 7.62 43.75 -7.33
CA HIS A 473 7.54 42.86 -6.19
C HIS A 473 8.91 42.60 -5.53
N ALA A 474 9.93 43.41 -5.87
CA ALA A 474 11.30 43.26 -5.41
C ALA A 474 11.93 41.87 -5.69
N LEU A 475 11.49 41.22 -6.77
CA LEU A 475 12.01 39.93 -7.22
C LEU A 475 13.06 40.13 -8.32
N GLU A 476 14.06 39.24 -8.37
CA GLU A 476 15.07 39.23 -9.44
C GLU A 476 14.44 38.75 -10.75
N PHE A 477 14.57 39.54 -11.83
CA PHE A 477 14.08 39.17 -13.15
C PHE A 477 15.19 38.55 -14.00
N GLN A 478 15.05 37.27 -14.36
CA GLN A 478 16.05 36.51 -15.12
C GLN A 478 15.70 36.37 -16.61
N GLY A 479 14.53 36.83 -17.03
CA GLY A 479 14.04 36.79 -18.40
C GLY A 479 12.61 36.30 -18.51
N VAL A 480 12.23 35.87 -19.71
CA VAL A 480 10.90 35.36 -20.05
C VAL A 480 11.04 34.00 -20.75
N ALA A 481 10.31 33.00 -20.26
CA ALA A 481 10.08 31.76 -20.99
C ALA A 481 8.96 31.94 -22.01
N ILE A 482 9.24 31.56 -23.26
CA ILE A 482 8.34 31.68 -24.41
C ILE A 482 7.96 30.26 -24.82
N GLN A 483 6.65 30.02 -24.88
CA GLN A 483 6.04 28.71 -25.16
C GLN A 483 4.94 28.87 -26.21
N PRO A 484 4.67 27.89 -27.08
CA PRO A 484 3.50 27.91 -27.96
C PRO A 484 2.20 27.91 -27.13
N LEU A 485 1.18 28.63 -27.59
CA LEU A 485 -0.15 28.55 -27.00
C LEU A 485 -0.82 27.24 -27.41
N LEU A 486 -1.09 26.38 -26.42
CA LEU A 486 -1.83 25.13 -26.63
C LEU A 486 -3.31 25.46 -26.84
N ARG A 487 -3.85 25.09 -28.01
CA ARG A 487 -5.25 25.39 -28.41
C ARG A 487 -6.25 24.29 -28.02
N GLU A 488 -5.75 23.13 -27.62
CA GLU A 488 -6.59 21.97 -27.32
C GLU A 488 -7.25 22.09 -25.94
N LYS A 489 -8.53 21.71 -25.87
CA LYS A 489 -9.23 21.55 -24.59
C LYS A 489 -8.75 20.25 -23.96
N GLY A 490 -8.07 20.35 -22.83
CA GLY A 490 -7.59 19.21 -22.04
C GLY A 490 -7.88 19.39 -20.56
N TYR A 491 -7.68 18.33 -19.78
CA TYR A 491 -7.70 18.40 -18.33
C TYR A 491 -6.37 18.96 -17.82
N GLU A 492 -6.43 19.92 -16.90
CA GLU A 492 -5.26 20.37 -16.16
C GLU A 492 -5.07 19.46 -14.94
N LEU A 493 -3.99 18.68 -14.95
CA LEU A 493 -3.64 17.76 -13.88
C LEU A 493 -2.40 18.25 -13.12
N PHE A 494 -2.23 17.71 -11.92
CA PHE A 494 -1.04 17.83 -11.11
C PHE A 494 -0.36 16.46 -11.04
N ILE A 495 0.94 16.41 -11.36
CA ILE A 495 1.81 15.29 -11.00
C ILE A 495 3.01 15.83 -10.23
N GLY A 496 3.37 15.17 -9.15
CA GLY A 496 4.49 15.64 -8.35
C GLY A 496 4.97 14.63 -7.34
N SER A 497 6.01 15.01 -6.61
CA SER A 497 6.55 14.26 -5.50
C SER A 497 7.00 15.20 -4.39
N LYS A 498 6.91 14.72 -3.16
CA LYS A 498 7.41 15.44 -1.98
C LYS A 498 7.97 14.44 -0.98
N THR A 499 8.96 14.85 -0.20
CA THR A 499 9.46 14.04 0.91
C THR A 499 8.63 14.28 2.18
N ASP A 500 7.98 13.22 2.67
CA ASP A 500 7.36 13.15 3.99
C ASP A 500 8.40 12.79 5.07
N PRO A 501 8.35 13.38 6.28
CA PRO A 501 9.31 13.08 7.35
C PRO A 501 9.30 11.63 7.85
N ASN A 502 8.14 10.98 7.87
CA ASN A 502 7.98 9.63 8.44
C ASN A 502 7.99 8.54 7.35
N PHE A 503 7.43 8.85 6.18
CA PHE A 503 7.25 7.90 5.08
C PHE A 503 8.17 8.13 3.88
N GLY A 504 9.00 9.16 3.88
CA GLY A 504 9.92 9.45 2.77
C GLY A 504 9.20 9.98 1.53
N ALA A 505 9.74 9.70 0.35
CA ALA A 505 9.18 10.24 -0.90
C ALA A 505 7.75 9.72 -1.15
N VAL A 506 6.82 10.64 -1.40
CA VAL A 506 5.46 10.39 -1.86
C VAL A 506 5.28 10.90 -3.27
N ILE A 507 4.44 10.24 -4.07
CA ILE A 507 4.00 10.69 -5.39
C ILE A 507 2.56 11.15 -5.27
N ILE A 508 2.25 12.29 -5.86
CA ILE A 508 0.97 12.96 -5.77
C ILE A 508 0.41 13.11 -7.18
N PHE A 509 -0.82 12.65 -7.39
CA PHE A 509 -1.56 12.77 -8.65
C PHE A 509 -2.93 13.38 -8.37
N GLY A 510 -3.40 14.31 -9.20
CA GLY A 510 -4.72 14.90 -8.99
C GLY A 510 -5.08 15.99 -9.98
N LEU A 511 -6.14 16.73 -9.66
CA LEU A 511 -6.53 17.92 -10.41
C LEU A 511 -5.47 19.01 -10.24
N GLY A 512 -5.07 19.65 -11.34
CA GLY A 512 -4.08 20.71 -11.37
C GLY A 512 -4.68 22.07 -11.72
N GLY A 513 -3.80 23.02 -12.04
CA GLY A 513 -4.19 24.36 -12.43
C GLY A 513 -4.66 25.23 -11.27
N THR A 514 -5.38 26.30 -11.58
CA THR A 514 -5.95 27.22 -10.58
C THR A 514 -7.13 26.62 -9.81
N ALA A 515 -7.83 25.65 -10.42
CA ALA A 515 -8.97 24.96 -9.81
C ALA A 515 -8.55 24.00 -8.67
N ALA A 516 -7.29 23.54 -8.65
CA ALA A 516 -6.76 22.65 -7.61
C ALA A 516 -6.80 23.25 -6.20
N GLU A 517 -6.78 24.58 -6.05
CA GLU A 517 -6.86 25.23 -4.74
C GLU A 517 -8.26 25.09 -4.08
N ILE A 518 -9.30 24.77 -4.87
CA ILE A 518 -10.70 24.71 -4.42
C ILE A 518 -11.17 23.25 -4.26
N ILE A 519 -10.72 22.34 -5.13
CA ILE A 519 -11.14 20.93 -5.16
C ILE A 519 -9.99 20.04 -4.68
N LYS A 520 -10.14 19.40 -3.50
CA LYS A 520 -9.18 18.44 -2.95
C LYS A 520 -9.30 17.06 -3.63
N ASP A 521 -9.08 17.01 -4.94
CA ASP A 521 -9.08 15.77 -5.71
C ASP A 521 -7.65 15.27 -5.96
N VAL A 522 -7.11 14.56 -4.97
CA VAL A 522 -5.72 14.12 -4.96
C VAL A 522 -5.64 12.66 -4.50
N SER A 523 -4.82 11.88 -5.18
CA SER A 523 -4.38 10.55 -4.76
C SER A 523 -2.87 10.57 -4.45
N ILE A 524 -2.47 9.73 -3.50
CA ILE A 524 -1.08 9.63 -3.04
C ILE A 524 -0.59 8.19 -3.20
N GLY A 525 0.63 8.03 -3.72
CA GLY A 525 1.34 6.77 -3.83
C GLY A 525 2.78 6.88 -3.35
N PHE A 526 3.49 5.75 -3.37
CA PHE A 526 4.89 5.67 -2.94
C PHE A 526 5.74 5.01 -4.02
N PRO A 527 6.94 5.54 -4.32
CA PRO A 527 7.90 4.85 -5.15
C PRO A 527 8.42 3.58 -4.43
N PRO A 528 8.75 2.50 -5.16
CA PRO A 528 8.54 2.32 -6.60
C PRO A 528 7.06 2.11 -6.98
N LEU A 529 6.63 2.79 -8.05
CA LEU A 529 5.36 2.51 -8.73
C LEU A 529 5.56 1.53 -9.88
N ASN A 530 4.57 0.67 -10.09
CA ASN A 530 4.41 -0.16 -11.27
C ASN A 530 3.10 0.24 -11.99
N GLN A 531 2.79 -0.44 -13.09
CA GLN A 531 1.61 -0.16 -13.91
C GLN A 531 0.29 -0.21 -13.10
N VAL A 532 0.09 -1.24 -12.28
CA VAL A 532 -1.13 -1.44 -11.48
C VAL A 532 -1.31 -0.31 -10.46
N LEU A 533 -0.23 0.07 -9.77
CA LEU A 533 -0.27 1.11 -8.75
C LEU A 533 -0.50 2.49 -9.35
N ALA A 534 0.15 2.77 -10.49
CA ALA A 534 -0.05 4.03 -11.22
C ALA A 534 -1.50 4.15 -11.71
N ARG A 535 -2.07 3.06 -12.23
CA ARG A 535 -3.48 2.99 -12.61
C ARG A 535 -4.41 3.28 -11.43
N GLN A 536 -4.15 2.68 -10.28
CA GLN A 536 -4.94 2.91 -9.07
C GLN A 536 -4.93 4.39 -8.66
N LEU A 537 -3.78 5.06 -8.69
CA LEU A 537 -3.71 6.50 -8.40
C LEU A 537 -4.61 7.31 -9.33
N ILE A 538 -4.68 6.95 -10.60
CA ILE A 538 -5.54 7.62 -11.58
C ILE A 538 -7.02 7.35 -11.25
N GLU A 539 -7.39 6.09 -11.05
CA GLU A 539 -8.78 5.65 -10.85
C GLU A 539 -9.42 6.18 -9.56
N GLU A 540 -8.61 6.47 -8.53
CA GLU A 540 -9.09 7.02 -7.26
C GLU A 540 -9.55 8.49 -7.37
N THR A 541 -9.09 9.21 -8.39
CA THR A 541 -9.43 10.63 -8.55
C THR A 541 -10.85 10.84 -9.09
N SER A 542 -11.48 11.92 -8.66
CA SER A 542 -12.75 12.39 -9.21
C SER A 542 -12.60 12.78 -10.68
N VAL A 543 -11.48 13.37 -11.09
CA VAL A 543 -11.24 13.78 -12.49
C VAL A 543 -11.31 12.58 -13.44
N TYR A 544 -10.80 11.43 -13.03
CA TYR A 544 -10.94 10.19 -13.79
C TYR A 544 -12.40 9.75 -13.92
N ARG A 545 -13.15 9.74 -12.80
CA ARG A 545 -14.58 9.37 -12.80
C ARG A 545 -15.41 10.31 -13.68
N HIS A 546 -15.14 11.61 -13.62
CA HIS A 546 -15.78 12.61 -14.47
C HIS A 546 -15.42 12.43 -15.94
N ALA A 547 -14.15 12.17 -16.24
CA ALA A 547 -13.68 11.92 -17.61
C ALA A 547 -14.36 10.70 -18.24
N GLN A 548 -14.56 9.62 -17.47
CA GLN A 548 -15.34 8.48 -17.92
C GLN A 548 -16.80 8.84 -18.23
N SER A 549 -17.46 9.59 -17.35
CA SER A 549 -18.88 9.96 -17.54
C SER A 549 -19.11 11.01 -18.64
N ALA A 550 -18.14 11.90 -18.86
CA ALA A 550 -18.26 13.03 -19.79
C ALA A 550 -17.93 12.69 -21.25
N GLY A 551 -17.48 11.46 -21.55
CA GLY A 551 -17.16 11.03 -22.91
C GLY A 551 -15.83 11.56 -23.47
N LEU A 552 -14.97 12.13 -22.63
CA LEU A 552 -13.60 12.56 -22.94
C LEU A 552 -12.61 11.73 -22.10
N PRO A 553 -12.38 10.45 -22.46
CA PRO A 553 -11.57 9.56 -21.63
C PRO A 553 -10.10 9.99 -21.62
N LEU A 554 -9.49 9.97 -20.44
CA LEU A 554 -8.04 10.13 -20.28
C LEU A 554 -7.31 8.94 -20.91
N ASN A 555 -6.15 9.18 -21.55
CA ASN A 555 -5.29 8.09 -22.00
C ASN A 555 -4.57 7.46 -20.80
N VAL A 556 -5.23 6.50 -20.14
CA VAL A 556 -4.76 5.87 -18.91
C VAL A 556 -3.40 5.21 -19.09
N LYS A 557 -3.16 4.49 -20.19
CA LYS A 557 -1.87 3.82 -20.46
C LYS A 557 -0.70 4.79 -20.54
N LEU A 558 -0.92 5.95 -21.17
CA LEU A 558 0.11 6.98 -21.25
C LEU A 558 0.38 7.60 -19.86
N MET A 559 -0.66 7.81 -19.07
CA MET A 559 -0.55 8.32 -17.70
C MET A 559 0.14 7.33 -16.76
N GLU A 560 -0.16 6.03 -16.87
CA GLU A 560 0.52 4.96 -16.14
C GLU A 560 2.03 5.02 -16.38
N LYS A 561 2.44 5.11 -17.65
CA LYS A 561 3.85 5.23 -18.03
C LYS A 561 4.51 6.48 -17.44
N ILE A 562 3.83 7.63 -17.48
CA ILE A 562 4.35 8.89 -16.92
C ILE A 562 4.56 8.79 -15.41
N LEU A 563 3.60 8.23 -14.67
CA LEU A 563 3.70 8.08 -13.22
C LEU A 563 4.81 7.08 -12.83
N VAL A 564 4.96 5.98 -13.58
CA VAL A 564 6.07 5.03 -13.37
C VAL A 564 7.42 5.69 -13.67
N ASN A 565 7.52 6.49 -14.74
CA ASN A 565 8.74 7.22 -15.08
C ASN A 565 9.07 8.30 -14.05
N LEU A 566 8.08 9.05 -13.55
CA LEU A 566 8.25 9.98 -12.44
C LEU A 566 8.74 9.24 -11.19
N SER A 567 8.16 8.08 -10.89
CA SER A 567 8.64 7.23 -9.78
C SER A 567 10.11 6.85 -9.96
N GLN A 568 10.55 6.47 -11.16
CA GLN A 568 11.95 6.15 -11.42
C GLN A 568 12.86 7.36 -11.24
N LEU A 569 12.44 8.55 -11.69
CA LEU A 569 13.19 9.81 -11.48
C LEU A 569 13.45 10.08 -10.00
N ILE A 570 12.43 9.91 -9.15
CA ILE A 570 12.56 10.15 -7.71
C ILE A 570 13.47 9.12 -7.04
N LEU A 571 13.46 7.87 -7.51
CA LEU A 571 14.36 6.81 -7.03
C LEU A 571 15.83 7.07 -7.41
N ASP A 572 16.04 7.54 -8.63
CA ASP A 572 17.35 7.79 -9.22
C ASP A 572 18.03 9.05 -8.65
N PHE A 573 17.22 10.02 -8.19
CA PHE A 573 17.66 11.30 -7.63
C PHE A 573 17.06 11.56 -6.24
N PRO A 574 17.48 10.81 -5.19
CA PRO A 574 17.03 11.02 -3.82
C PRO A 574 17.41 12.41 -3.26
N GLU A 575 18.29 13.16 -3.94
CA GLU A 575 18.64 14.55 -3.64
C GLU A 575 17.51 15.54 -3.97
N ILE A 576 16.47 15.11 -4.69
CA ILE A 576 15.31 15.95 -5.00
C ILE A 576 14.26 15.80 -3.89
N ALA A 577 14.02 16.88 -3.14
CA ALA A 577 13.06 16.93 -2.03
C ALA A 577 11.60 17.06 -2.50
N GLU A 578 11.37 17.82 -3.58
CA GLU A 578 10.06 18.16 -4.12
C GLU A 578 10.14 18.27 -5.65
N VAL A 579 9.14 17.73 -6.34
CA VAL A 579 8.90 17.90 -7.77
C VAL A 579 7.45 18.31 -7.95
N ASP A 580 7.19 19.45 -8.57
CA ASP A 580 5.84 19.89 -8.91
C ASP A 580 5.76 20.07 -10.42
N ILE A 581 4.89 19.32 -11.10
CA ILE A 581 4.58 19.51 -12.52
C ILE A 581 3.12 19.96 -12.61
N ASN A 582 2.95 21.27 -12.76
CA ASN A 582 1.64 21.90 -12.69
C ASN A 582 1.60 23.24 -13.47
N PRO A 583 0.82 23.36 -14.56
CA PRO A 583 -0.11 22.36 -15.08
C PRO A 583 0.55 21.24 -15.89
N PHE A 584 0.04 20.03 -15.72
CA PHE A 584 0.23 18.90 -16.61
C PHE A 584 -1.02 18.72 -17.47
N ILE A 585 -0.97 19.12 -18.74
CA ILE A 585 -2.15 19.14 -19.61
C ILE A 585 -2.30 17.79 -20.28
N VAL A 586 -3.50 17.22 -20.17
CA VAL A 586 -3.89 15.96 -20.84
C VAL A 586 -5.02 16.24 -21.83
N SER A 587 -4.73 16.07 -23.12
CA SER A 587 -5.71 16.16 -24.20
C SER A 587 -5.95 14.79 -24.84
N LYS A 588 -6.79 14.73 -25.88
CA LYS A 588 -7.01 13.52 -26.67
C LYS A 588 -5.75 13.12 -27.45
N ASP A 589 -4.99 14.10 -27.91
CA ASP A 589 -3.89 13.93 -28.86
C ASP A 589 -2.52 13.82 -28.17
N GLY A 590 -2.43 14.18 -26.88
CA GLY A 590 -1.21 14.01 -26.13
C GLY A 590 -1.27 14.50 -24.68
N VAL A 591 -0.09 14.52 -24.07
CA VAL A 591 0.15 14.99 -22.70
C VAL A 591 1.36 15.90 -22.73
N VAL A 592 1.33 16.99 -21.95
CA VAL A 592 2.43 17.95 -21.95
C VAL A 592 2.54 18.69 -20.62
N ALA A 593 3.76 18.69 -20.06
CA ALA A 593 4.12 19.52 -18.93
C ALA A 593 4.37 20.96 -19.40
N VAL A 594 3.62 21.91 -18.83
CA VAL A 594 3.71 23.33 -19.23
C VAL A 594 4.47 24.16 -18.20
N ASP A 595 4.55 23.67 -16.97
CA ASP A 595 5.38 24.23 -15.90
C ASP A 595 5.92 23.11 -15.02
N ALA A 596 7.09 23.36 -14.43
CA ALA A 596 7.73 22.44 -13.52
C ALA A 596 8.59 23.16 -12.48
N ARG A 597 8.69 22.57 -11.30
CA ARG A 597 9.55 23.02 -10.20
C ARG A 597 10.22 21.81 -9.55
N MET A 598 11.49 21.95 -9.21
CA MET A 598 12.24 20.94 -8.46
C MET A 598 13.04 21.61 -7.34
N VAL A 599 12.90 21.08 -6.13
CA VAL A 599 13.61 21.55 -4.93
C VAL A 599 14.61 20.50 -4.50
N LEU A 600 15.84 20.92 -4.20
CA LEU A 600 16.93 20.06 -3.78
C LEU A 600 17.00 19.96 -2.25
N ASP A 601 17.27 18.76 -1.75
CA ASP A 601 17.61 18.48 -0.36
C ASP A 601 19.12 18.64 -0.15
N TRP A 602 19.52 19.78 0.42
CA TRP A 602 20.93 20.07 0.69
C TRP A 602 21.56 19.13 1.72
N ASP A 603 20.80 18.71 2.72
CA ASP A 603 21.35 17.84 3.76
C ASP A 603 21.68 16.47 3.17
N ARG A 604 20.88 15.99 2.21
CA ARG A 604 21.17 14.76 1.45
C ARG A 604 22.33 14.92 0.49
N ILE A 605 22.51 16.09 -0.13
CA ILE A 605 23.66 16.35 -1.01
C ILE A 605 24.96 16.40 -0.19
N MET A 606 24.93 16.96 1.02
CA MET A 606 26.10 17.08 1.89
C MET A 606 26.49 15.78 2.58
N ARG A 607 25.52 14.92 2.90
CA ARG A 607 25.81 13.57 3.38
C ARG A 607 26.29 12.78 2.16
N GLU A 608 27.51 12.25 2.19
CA GLU A 608 27.84 11.13 1.32
C GLU A 608 26.84 10.02 1.65
N VAL A 609 25.78 9.91 0.87
CA VAL A 609 24.88 8.77 0.93
C VAL A 609 25.75 7.60 0.54
N ALA A 610 26.16 6.80 1.52
CA ALA A 610 26.84 5.55 1.24
C ALA A 610 26.00 4.83 0.17
N GLU A 611 26.63 4.37 -0.91
CA GLU A 611 25.97 3.76 -2.09
C GLU A 611 25.07 2.54 -1.76
N HIS A 612 24.96 2.18 -0.48
CA HIS A 612 24.40 0.95 0.07
C HIS A 612 23.16 1.18 0.96
N GLN A 613 22.75 2.42 1.24
CA GLN A 613 21.52 2.69 2.00
C GLN A 613 20.38 3.13 1.08
N ASP A 614 19.54 2.17 0.69
CA ASP A 614 18.26 2.47 0.07
C ASP A 614 17.41 3.28 1.07
N THR A 615 17.15 4.56 0.79
CA THR A 615 16.38 5.46 1.68
C THR A 615 14.86 5.41 1.42
N THR A 616 14.42 4.51 0.55
CA THR A 616 13.01 4.41 0.17
C THR A 616 12.17 3.70 1.23
N LEU A 617 10.87 4.01 1.24
CA LEU A 617 9.92 3.38 2.14
C LEU A 617 9.77 1.88 1.87
N ILE A 618 9.86 1.50 0.60
CA ILE A 618 9.81 0.12 0.11
C ILE A 618 11.06 -0.10 -0.73
N ALA A 619 11.83 -1.12 -0.37
CA ALA A 619 13.10 -1.42 -1.02
C ALA A 619 12.96 -1.47 -2.55
N SER A 620 13.83 -0.72 -3.22
CA SER A 620 13.90 -0.63 -4.67
C SER A 620 14.50 -1.89 -5.28
N TYR A 621 14.28 -2.07 -6.58
CA TYR A 621 14.88 -3.18 -7.32
C TYR A 621 16.41 -3.10 -7.24
N PRO A 622 17.10 -4.12 -6.68
CA PRO A 622 18.53 -4.02 -6.42
C PRO A 622 19.34 -4.31 -7.68
N GLN A 623 19.47 -3.30 -8.55
CA GLN A 623 20.19 -3.40 -9.83
C GLN A 623 21.64 -3.88 -9.68
N LYS A 624 22.29 -3.59 -8.55
CA LYS A 624 23.66 -4.03 -8.23
C LYS A 624 23.84 -5.55 -8.23
N TYR A 625 22.78 -6.33 -8.09
CA TYR A 625 22.83 -7.80 -8.12
C TYR A 625 22.63 -8.39 -9.52
N VAL A 626 22.45 -7.56 -10.55
CA VAL A 626 22.36 -8.01 -11.94
C VAL A 626 23.76 -8.33 -12.46
N ALA A 627 23.98 -9.57 -12.90
CA ALA A 627 25.29 -10.01 -13.35
C ALA A 627 25.21 -11.12 -14.41
N ALA A 628 25.89 -10.92 -15.54
CA ALA A 628 26.07 -11.97 -16.54
C ALA A 628 27.09 -13.02 -16.06
N ARG A 629 26.82 -14.30 -16.33
CA ARG A 629 27.68 -15.44 -15.98
C ARG A 629 27.71 -16.44 -17.12
N MET A 630 28.91 -16.95 -17.41
CA MET A 630 29.11 -18.03 -18.36
C MET A 630 29.15 -19.38 -17.64
N LEU A 631 28.42 -20.36 -18.17
CA LEU A 631 28.35 -21.73 -17.69
C LEU A 631 29.43 -22.61 -18.33
N LYS A 632 29.65 -23.82 -17.79
CA LYS A 632 30.69 -24.74 -18.28
C LYS A 632 30.48 -25.21 -19.73
N ASN A 633 29.23 -25.20 -20.20
CA ASN A 633 28.86 -25.55 -21.57
C ASN A 633 28.95 -24.36 -22.56
N GLY A 634 29.44 -23.20 -22.10
CA GLY A 634 29.53 -21.98 -22.91
C GLY A 634 28.23 -21.18 -23.00
N SER A 635 27.13 -21.64 -22.41
CA SER A 635 25.89 -20.86 -22.33
C SER A 635 26.05 -19.66 -21.40
N GLU A 636 25.47 -18.52 -21.79
CA GLU A 636 25.42 -17.31 -20.97
C GLU A 636 24.07 -17.21 -20.26
N VAL A 637 24.11 -16.92 -18.96
CA VAL A 637 22.93 -16.65 -18.14
C VAL A 637 23.06 -15.30 -17.47
N LEU A 638 21.95 -14.57 -17.40
CA LEU A 638 21.85 -13.34 -16.62
C LEU A 638 21.28 -13.68 -15.25
N LEU A 639 22.10 -13.52 -14.20
CA LEU A 639 21.62 -13.58 -12.82
C LEU A 639 21.03 -12.22 -12.47
N ARG A 640 19.78 -12.17 -12.05
CA ARG A 640 19.14 -10.93 -11.61
C ARG A 640 18.08 -11.18 -10.54
N PRO A 641 17.79 -10.20 -9.67
CA PRO A 641 16.64 -10.30 -8.79
C PRO A 641 15.35 -10.53 -9.58
N ILE A 642 14.49 -11.41 -9.06
CA ILE A 642 13.14 -11.66 -9.57
C ILE A 642 12.31 -10.39 -9.42
N LYS A 643 11.37 -10.15 -10.33
CA LYS A 643 10.41 -9.06 -10.27
C LYS A 643 8.98 -9.60 -10.22
N PRO A 644 7.99 -8.80 -9.79
CA PRO A 644 6.58 -9.18 -9.89
C PRO A 644 6.18 -9.62 -11.30
N GLU A 645 6.73 -8.99 -12.35
CA GLU A 645 6.40 -9.30 -13.76
C GLU A 645 6.96 -10.65 -14.25
N ASP A 646 7.80 -11.32 -13.47
CA ASP A 646 8.37 -12.63 -13.82
C ASP A 646 7.43 -13.79 -13.49
N GLU A 647 6.24 -13.53 -12.93
CA GLU A 647 5.33 -14.55 -12.40
C GLU A 647 5.01 -15.68 -13.39
N GLN A 648 4.66 -15.34 -14.64
CA GLN A 648 4.35 -16.33 -15.66
C GLN A 648 5.58 -17.18 -16.01
N ARG A 649 6.72 -16.55 -16.22
CA ARG A 649 7.98 -17.24 -16.55
C ARG A 649 8.48 -18.10 -15.39
N PHE A 650 8.23 -17.69 -14.16
CA PHE A 650 8.57 -18.46 -12.97
C PHE A 650 7.63 -19.66 -12.80
N ASN A 651 6.35 -19.52 -13.11
CA ASN A 651 5.41 -20.65 -13.18
C ASN A 651 5.81 -21.68 -14.24
N GLU A 652 6.19 -21.22 -15.43
CA GLU A 652 6.71 -22.08 -16.50
C GLU A 652 7.96 -22.84 -16.03
N PHE A 653 8.88 -22.16 -15.34
CA PHE A 653 10.05 -22.80 -14.73
C PHE A 653 9.65 -23.86 -13.68
N LEU A 654 8.77 -23.53 -12.73
CA LEU A 654 8.33 -24.49 -11.71
C LEU A 654 7.67 -25.74 -12.32
N ARG A 655 6.86 -25.57 -13.37
CA ARG A 655 6.22 -26.68 -14.10
C ARG A 655 7.20 -27.53 -14.89
N SER A 656 8.37 -26.99 -15.24
CA SER A 656 9.42 -27.73 -15.94
C SER A 656 10.22 -28.66 -15.01
N LEU A 657 10.11 -28.49 -13.68
CA LEU A 657 10.86 -29.28 -12.70
C LEU A 657 10.31 -30.70 -12.57
N SER A 658 11.21 -31.67 -12.43
CA SER A 658 10.89 -33.03 -12.02
C SER A 658 10.31 -33.08 -10.60
N GLU A 659 9.54 -34.13 -10.28
CA GLU A 659 9.03 -34.37 -8.91
C GLU A 659 10.16 -34.43 -7.87
N GLU A 660 11.32 -34.96 -8.27
CA GLU A 660 12.52 -35.01 -7.44
C GLU A 660 13.05 -33.60 -7.15
N SER A 661 13.24 -32.77 -8.17
CA SER A 661 13.69 -31.38 -8.02
C SER A 661 12.71 -30.52 -7.21
N MET A 662 11.40 -30.72 -7.39
CA MET A 662 10.38 -30.08 -6.56
C MET A 662 10.46 -30.52 -5.09
N ARG A 663 10.56 -31.84 -4.84
CA ARG A 663 10.66 -32.38 -3.48
C ARG A 663 11.92 -31.88 -2.78
N PHE A 664 13.05 -31.81 -3.47
CA PHE A 664 14.29 -31.29 -2.90
C PHE A 664 14.23 -29.81 -2.54
N ARG A 665 13.45 -28.99 -3.27
CA ARG A 665 13.34 -27.55 -3.01
C ARG A 665 12.26 -27.19 -1.99
N PHE A 666 11.11 -27.86 -2.05
CA PHE A 666 9.91 -27.46 -1.30
C PHE A 666 9.53 -28.46 -0.22
N PHE A 667 10.25 -29.58 -0.08
CA PHE A 667 9.91 -30.71 0.79
C PHE A 667 8.55 -31.38 0.48
N GLN A 668 7.89 -30.94 -0.59
CA GLN A 668 6.61 -31.44 -1.07
C GLN A 668 6.52 -31.26 -2.60
N ILE A 669 5.61 -32.00 -3.23
CA ILE A 669 5.31 -31.84 -4.65
C ILE A 669 4.17 -30.82 -4.80
N LEU A 670 4.45 -29.72 -5.50
CA LEU A 670 3.47 -28.70 -5.80
C LEU A 670 2.67 -29.12 -7.04
N LYS A 671 1.52 -29.78 -6.84
CA LYS A 671 0.66 -30.24 -7.96
C LYS A 671 -0.02 -29.09 -8.71
N GLU A 672 -0.44 -28.07 -7.97
CA GLU A 672 -1.04 -26.85 -8.51
C GLU A 672 -0.34 -25.64 -7.91
N VAL A 673 0.12 -24.75 -8.78
CA VAL A 673 0.75 -23.50 -8.37
C VAL A 673 -0.27 -22.39 -8.62
N SER A 674 -0.93 -21.93 -7.55
CA SER A 674 -1.89 -20.84 -7.62
C SER A 674 -1.20 -19.50 -7.84
N HIS A 675 -1.95 -18.52 -8.36
CA HIS A 675 -1.49 -17.13 -8.49
C HIS A 675 -0.99 -16.56 -7.16
N ASP A 676 -1.76 -16.76 -6.07
CA ASP A 676 -1.37 -16.32 -4.72
C ASP A 676 -0.02 -16.89 -4.27
N LEU A 677 0.29 -18.14 -4.63
CA LEU A 677 1.56 -18.77 -4.31
C LEU A 677 2.71 -18.16 -5.12
N LEU A 678 2.51 -17.92 -6.43
CA LEU A 678 3.52 -17.31 -7.30
C LEU A 678 3.81 -15.87 -6.90
N ALA A 679 2.76 -15.09 -6.62
CA ALA A 679 2.90 -13.70 -6.20
C ALA A 679 3.72 -13.59 -4.90
N ARG A 680 3.66 -14.58 -4.00
CA ARG A 680 4.52 -14.64 -2.81
C ARG A 680 6.01 -14.79 -3.14
N TYR A 681 6.35 -15.51 -4.20
CA TYR A 681 7.74 -15.71 -4.65
C TYR A 681 8.29 -14.54 -5.50
N CYS A 682 7.42 -13.83 -6.23
CA CYS A 682 7.83 -12.80 -7.18
C CYS A 682 7.70 -11.37 -6.63
N ASN A 683 6.72 -11.10 -5.77
CA ASN A 683 6.53 -9.79 -5.14
C ASN A 683 7.25 -9.77 -3.79
N LEU A 684 8.55 -9.54 -3.77
CA LEU A 684 9.39 -9.61 -2.57
C LEU A 684 9.60 -8.24 -1.90
N ASP A 685 9.97 -8.25 -0.63
CA ASP A 685 10.62 -7.10 0.01
C ASP A 685 12.13 -7.35 0.00
N TYR A 686 12.86 -6.70 -0.92
CA TYR A 686 14.30 -6.92 -1.12
C TYR A 686 15.17 -6.58 0.09
N SER A 687 14.62 -5.91 1.12
CA SER A 687 15.33 -5.70 2.38
C SER A 687 15.34 -6.92 3.29
N ARG A 688 14.41 -7.86 3.08
CA ARG A 688 14.24 -9.07 3.90
C ARG A 688 14.37 -10.36 3.10
N GLU A 689 14.07 -10.33 1.81
CA GLU A 689 14.12 -11.49 0.95
C GLU A 689 14.61 -11.11 -0.44
N VAL A 690 15.65 -11.79 -0.91
CA VAL A 690 16.17 -11.60 -2.26
C VAL A 690 16.17 -12.95 -2.96
N THR A 691 15.35 -13.07 -4.01
CA THR A 691 15.40 -14.20 -4.95
C THR A 691 16.08 -13.76 -6.24
N ILE A 692 17.12 -14.48 -6.63
CA ILE A 692 17.87 -14.33 -7.86
C ILE A 692 17.44 -15.42 -8.83
N ILE A 693 17.01 -15.02 -10.02
CA ILE A 693 16.72 -15.92 -11.13
C ILE A 693 17.87 -15.93 -12.13
N ALA A 694 18.11 -17.09 -12.72
CA ALA A 694 19.02 -17.26 -13.84
C ALA A 694 18.21 -17.26 -15.14
N GLU A 695 18.40 -16.23 -15.95
CA GLU A 695 17.69 -16.04 -17.22
C GLU A 695 18.61 -16.39 -18.39
N HIS A 696 18.18 -17.34 -19.23
CA HIS A 696 18.89 -17.70 -20.46
C HIS A 696 18.51 -16.72 -21.59
N GLN A 697 19.51 -16.06 -22.16
CA GLN A 697 19.29 -14.94 -23.10
C GLN A 697 18.91 -15.36 -24.53
N ARG A 698 19.15 -16.61 -24.95
CA ARG A 698 18.95 -17.05 -26.35
C ARG A 698 17.51 -17.41 -26.70
N ASP A 699 16.77 -18.01 -25.77
CA ASP A 699 15.39 -18.49 -26.01
C ASP A 699 14.43 -17.80 -25.04
N SER A 700 13.80 -16.72 -25.51
CA SER A 700 12.65 -16.07 -24.87
C SER A 700 12.80 -15.67 -23.39
N ARG A 701 14.02 -15.34 -22.93
CA ARG A 701 14.31 -14.97 -21.52
C ARG A 701 13.77 -15.99 -20.52
N THR A 702 13.99 -17.27 -20.83
CA THR A 702 13.55 -18.41 -20.01
C THR A 702 14.29 -18.46 -18.68
N ILE A 703 13.57 -18.72 -17.59
CA ILE A 703 14.15 -18.92 -16.26
C ILE A 703 14.61 -20.38 -16.16
N VAL A 704 15.89 -20.58 -15.83
CA VAL A 704 16.53 -21.91 -15.81
C VAL A 704 17.05 -22.31 -14.42
N GLY A 705 16.94 -21.41 -13.45
CA GLY A 705 17.27 -21.65 -12.06
C GLY A 705 16.90 -20.47 -11.18
N ALA A 706 16.77 -20.71 -9.89
CA ALA A 706 16.49 -19.68 -8.89
C ALA A 706 17.23 -19.97 -7.59
N GLY A 707 17.68 -18.92 -6.91
CA GLY A 707 18.24 -18.98 -5.57
C GLY A 707 17.67 -17.87 -4.70
N SER A 708 17.31 -18.17 -3.47
CA SER A 708 16.66 -17.23 -2.53
C SER A 708 17.49 -17.10 -1.26
N ILE A 709 17.51 -15.91 -0.68
CA ILE A 709 17.93 -15.66 0.69
C ILE A 709 16.82 -14.91 1.44
N ILE A 710 16.43 -15.44 2.59
CA ILE A 710 15.40 -14.89 3.48
C ILE A 710 16.08 -14.53 4.79
N VAL A 711 16.05 -13.26 5.17
CA VAL A 711 16.65 -12.74 6.40
C VAL A 711 15.74 -13.09 7.58
N GLU A 712 16.32 -13.67 8.63
CA GLU A 712 15.61 -13.96 9.87
C GLU A 712 15.20 -12.67 10.59
N PRO A 713 14.14 -12.69 11.43
CA PRO A 713 13.69 -11.50 12.16
C PRO A 713 14.75 -10.84 13.05
N ASP A 714 15.81 -11.57 13.43
CA ASP A 714 16.93 -11.03 14.19
C ASP A 714 17.88 -10.15 13.35
N GLY A 715 17.79 -10.23 12.02
CA GLY A 715 18.66 -9.52 11.08
C GLY A 715 20.10 -10.03 11.04
N MET A 716 20.42 -11.11 11.74
CA MET A 716 21.79 -11.62 11.92
C MET A 716 22.08 -12.82 11.04
N SER A 717 21.05 -13.59 10.69
CA SER A 717 21.18 -14.77 9.84
C SER A 717 20.18 -14.77 8.69
N GLY A 718 20.44 -15.59 7.67
CA GLY A 718 19.51 -15.77 6.57
C GLY A 718 19.41 -17.22 6.10
N GLU A 719 18.19 -17.66 5.83
CA GLU A 719 17.92 -18.95 5.20
C GLU A 719 18.17 -18.84 3.69
N PHE A 720 18.94 -19.76 3.11
CA PHE A 720 19.14 -19.84 1.67
C PHE A 720 18.51 -21.10 1.08
N ALA A 721 18.05 -20.98 -0.16
CA ALA A 721 17.57 -22.12 -0.93
C ALA A 721 17.92 -21.97 -2.41
N VAL A 722 18.21 -23.07 -3.11
CA VAL A 722 18.58 -23.07 -4.53
C VAL A 722 17.84 -24.17 -5.27
N VAL A 723 17.37 -23.86 -6.48
CA VAL A 723 16.77 -24.81 -7.42
C VAL A 723 17.29 -24.53 -8.83
N VAL A 724 17.58 -25.60 -9.57
CA VAL A 724 18.09 -25.53 -10.94
C VAL A 724 17.27 -26.48 -11.79
N GLY A 725 16.82 -26.00 -12.96
CA GLY A 725 16.07 -26.82 -13.91
C GLY A 725 16.86 -28.08 -14.30
N ASP A 726 16.18 -29.20 -14.47
CA ASP A 726 16.83 -30.51 -14.58
C ASP A 726 17.86 -30.58 -15.73
N GLU A 727 17.57 -29.95 -16.88
CA GLU A 727 18.47 -29.85 -18.04
C GLU A 727 19.71 -28.97 -17.80
N TRP A 728 19.66 -28.11 -16.78
CA TRP A 728 20.71 -27.13 -16.42
C TRP A 728 21.53 -27.57 -15.21
N GLN A 729 21.30 -28.79 -14.71
CA GLN A 729 22.11 -29.37 -13.63
C GLN A 729 23.48 -29.84 -14.15
N GLY A 730 24.48 -29.92 -13.26
CA GLY A 730 25.83 -30.42 -13.59
C GLY A 730 26.74 -29.45 -14.37
N ILE A 731 26.19 -28.41 -15.01
CA ILE A 731 26.93 -27.40 -15.80
C ILE A 731 27.40 -26.18 -15.00
N GLY A 732 27.26 -26.20 -13.68
CA GLY A 732 27.81 -25.19 -12.75
C GLY A 732 26.85 -24.06 -12.34
N LEU A 733 25.59 -24.08 -12.79
CA LEU A 733 24.62 -23.04 -12.46
C LEU A 733 24.33 -22.95 -10.94
N GLY A 734 24.11 -24.09 -10.28
CA GLY A 734 23.83 -24.12 -8.83
C GLY A 734 24.94 -23.49 -7.98
N SER A 735 26.20 -23.75 -8.32
CA SER A 735 27.34 -23.12 -7.63
C SER A 735 27.39 -21.61 -7.87
N LYS A 736 27.09 -21.15 -9.09
CA LYS A 736 27.07 -19.72 -9.41
C LYS A 736 25.94 -18.98 -8.71
N LEU A 737 24.77 -19.60 -8.58
CA LEU A 737 23.67 -19.06 -7.78
C LEU A 737 24.08 -18.94 -6.31
N LEU A 738 24.66 -20.00 -5.73
CA LEU A 738 25.08 -19.99 -4.33
C LEU A 738 26.19 -18.97 -4.04
N ASP A 739 27.21 -18.87 -4.91
CA ASP A 739 28.25 -17.83 -4.83
C ASP A 739 27.64 -16.42 -4.81
N HIS A 740 26.61 -16.20 -5.64
CA HIS A 740 25.91 -14.93 -5.74
C HIS A 740 25.06 -14.64 -4.50
N LEU A 741 24.41 -15.65 -3.91
CA LEU A 741 23.70 -15.51 -2.63
C LEU A 741 24.64 -15.19 -1.47
N ILE A 742 25.84 -15.77 -1.42
CA ILE A 742 26.86 -15.43 -0.42
C ILE A 742 27.31 -13.97 -0.55
N MET A 743 27.48 -13.47 -1.78
CA MET A 743 27.77 -12.05 -2.03
C MET A 743 26.65 -11.15 -1.50
N ILE A 744 25.38 -11.51 -1.77
CA ILE A 744 24.22 -10.75 -1.29
C ILE A 744 24.15 -10.79 0.25
N ALA A 745 24.37 -11.95 0.87
CA ALA A 745 24.36 -12.09 2.32
C ALA A 745 25.41 -11.20 3.02
N ARG A 746 26.60 -11.08 2.42
CA ARG A 746 27.65 -10.15 2.89
C ARG A 746 27.26 -8.69 2.72
N ASP A 747 26.66 -8.33 1.59
CA ASP A 747 26.15 -6.97 1.35
C ASP A 747 25.04 -6.59 2.36
N LEU A 748 24.17 -7.54 2.68
CA LEU A 748 23.14 -7.44 3.74
C LEU A 748 23.73 -7.47 5.17
N ARG A 749 25.05 -7.66 5.32
CA ARG A 749 25.78 -7.72 6.61
C ARG A 749 25.29 -8.82 7.55
N LEU A 750 24.85 -9.94 7.00
CA LEU A 750 24.49 -11.11 7.80
C LEU A 750 25.75 -11.73 8.39
N ALA A 751 25.67 -12.19 9.64
CA ALA A 751 26.75 -12.91 10.30
C ALA A 751 26.86 -14.36 9.81
N SER A 752 25.76 -14.95 9.36
CA SER A 752 25.75 -16.32 8.83
C SER A 752 24.58 -16.56 7.87
N ILE A 753 24.71 -17.60 7.06
CA ILE A 753 23.60 -18.14 6.27
C ILE A 753 23.44 -19.64 6.53
N PHE A 754 22.22 -20.13 6.46
CA PHE A 754 21.91 -21.55 6.66
C PHE A 754 20.82 -22.05 5.72
N GLY A 755 20.67 -23.35 5.57
CA GLY A 755 19.60 -23.93 4.76
C GLY A 755 19.38 -25.39 5.12
N TYR A 756 18.15 -25.87 4.91
CA TYR A 756 17.78 -27.26 5.16
C TYR A 756 17.80 -28.05 3.86
N VAL A 757 18.42 -29.22 3.87
CA VAL A 757 18.55 -30.07 2.68
C VAL A 757 18.24 -31.52 3.07
N LEU A 758 17.48 -32.22 2.23
CA LEU A 758 17.22 -33.64 2.42
C LEU A 758 18.51 -34.47 2.36
N SER A 759 18.65 -35.45 3.25
CA SER A 759 19.86 -36.28 3.42
C SER A 759 20.24 -37.06 2.15
N ASN A 760 19.26 -37.34 1.28
CA ASN A 760 19.45 -37.99 -0.01
C ASN A 760 19.84 -37.04 -1.18
N ASN A 761 19.88 -35.72 -0.97
CA ASN A 761 20.33 -34.76 -1.99
C ASN A 761 21.86 -34.61 -2.02
N TYR A 762 22.55 -35.69 -2.40
CA TYR A 762 24.02 -35.76 -2.40
C TYR A 762 24.69 -34.69 -3.28
N LYS A 763 24.01 -34.24 -4.35
CA LYS A 763 24.51 -33.19 -5.24
C LYS A 763 24.66 -31.86 -4.50
N MET A 764 23.62 -31.45 -3.76
CA MET A 764 23.61 -30.23 -2.97
C MET A 764 24.60 -30.30 -1.80
N LEU A 765 24.59 -31.40 -1.05
CA LEU A 765 25.51 -31.60 0.08
C LEU A 765 26.98 -31.51 -0.34
N ARG A 766 27.36 -32.16 -1.45
CA ARG A 766 28.73 -32.08 -1.99
C ARG A 766 29.09 -30.68 -2.47
N MET A 767 28.14 -29.94 -3.05
CA MET A 767 28.36 -28.57 -3.52
C MET A 767 28.62 -27.64 -2.33
N CYS A 768 27.79 -27.68 -1.30
CA CYS A 768 27.92 -26.82 -0.12
C CYS A 768 29.18 -27.16 0.69
N ALA A 769 29.52 -28.45 0.85
CA ALA A 769 30.76 -28.86 1.51
C ALA A 769 32.02 -28.31 0.79
N LYS A 770 32.02 -28.26 -0.56
CA LYS A 770 33.13 -27.68 -1.33
C LYS A 770 33.27 -26.16 -1.16
N ILE A 771 32.17 -25.47 -0.88
CA ILE A 771 32.16 -24.01 -0.66
C ILE A 771 32.54 -23.66 0.79
N GLY A 772 32.52 -24.64 1.70
CA GLY A 772 32.92 -24.48 3.10
C GLY A 772 31.75 -24.42 4.07
N PHE A 773 30.55 -24.85 3.69
CA PHE A 773 29.45 -25.01 4.64
C PHE A 773 29.75 -26.13 5.63
N ASN A 774 29.39 -25.91 6.89
CA ASN A 774 29.28 -26.95 7.89
C ASN A 774 27.98 -27.76 7.66
N LEU A 775 28.08 -29.09 7.76
CA LEU A 775 26.99 -30.03 7.55
C LEU A 775 26.65 -30.67 8.90
N GLU A 776 25.47 -30.34 9.43
CA GLU A 776 24.98 -30.87 10.71
C GLU A 776 23.72 -31.72 10.46
N PRO A 777 23.76 -33.05 10.66
CA PRO A 777 22.56 -33.88 10.59
C PRO A 777 21.56 -33.46 11.67
N LEU A 778 20.32 -33.14 11.28
CA LEU A 778 19.24 -32.81 12.21
C LEU A 778 18.48 -34.06 12.64
N ASP A 779 18.15 -34.91 11.66
CA ASP A 779 17.47 -36.19 11.82
C ASP A 779 17.87 -37.16 10.67
N GLU A 780 17.15 -38.27 10.50
CA GLU A 780 17.44 -39.26 9.45
C GLU A 780 17.18 -38.72 8.02
N GLU A 781 16.33 -37.70 7.87
CA GLU A 781 15.86 -37.19 6.58
C GLU A 781 16.47 -35.83 6.21
N MET A 782 17.00 -35.06 7.16
CA MET A 782 17.46 -33.68 6.94
C MET A 782 18.85 -33.37 7.49
N VAL A 783 19.56 -32.53 6.74
CA VAL A 783 20.87 -31.96 7.09
C VAL A 783 20.76 -30.45 7.07
N LYS A 784 21.19 -29.80 8.16
CA LYS A 784 21.38 -28.35 8.24
C LYS A 784 22.73 -27.99 7.65
N LEU A 785 22.71 -27.07 6.69
CA LEU A 785 23.91 -26.44 6.14
C LEU A 785 24.08 -25.08 6.80
N SER A 786 25.28 -24.73 7.27
CA SER A 786 25.56 -23.40 7.81
C SER A 786 26.91 -22.86 7.35
N LEU A 787 26.98 -21.56 7.07
CA LEU A 787 28.20 -20.84 6.70
C LEU A 787 28.26 -19.53 7.48
N VAL A 788 29.35 -19.34 8.23
CA VAL A 788 29.66 -18.07 8.89
C VAL A 788 30.27 -17.12 7.86
N LEU A 789 29.77 -15.89 7.81
CA LEU A 789 30.23 -14.85 6.91
C LEU A 789 31.18 -13.93 7.69
N CYS A 790 32.46 -13.93 7.30
CA CYS A 790 33.47 -13.02 7.81
C CYS A 790 33.36 -11.64 7.20
#